data_AF-A0A9W9W7H2-F1
#
_entry.id   AF-A0A9W9W7H2-F1
#
_cell.length_a   1.000
_cell.length_b   1.000
_cell.length_c   1.000
_cell.angle_alpha   90.00
_cell.angle_beta   90.00
_cell.angle_gamma   90.00
#
_symmetry.space_group_name_H-M   'P 1'
#
loop_
_entity.id
_entity.type
_entity.pdbx_description
1 polymer ?
#
loop_
_entity_poly.entity_id
_entity_poly.type
_entity_poly.pdbx_seq_one_letter_code
_entity_poly.pdbx_strand_id
1 'polypeptide(L)'
;MQDTVAAILPLYHNNGHKGLTFALDCTTSGLGCLWNGEWAHSNRHLQKAHFTNASVHQDSNSDPRSPSSTPTGEIDEQHGDQASIWLNIVHKFENIKHNVVPGEWGDLRGNITNLIVPDWARLLPATAQKLQRELSLAPGSLADDIWKESQDPDINPEILQDAKVRVSDKLCAEELEFRKQRQKHAAKALASYLDIPVEDIHPDDVPVIAMCGSGGGLRALVAGTGSYLAAQEEGLWDCVTYTAGVSGSCWLQTLYHSSITDRSFHKLVDHLKSRLGVHIAFPPTALDLLTTAPTNKFLLSGIVEKLKGDPGADFGLVDIYGLLLAARLLVPRGELGVSGLDFKISNQKENLLNGAHPLPIYTAVRHEIPGIVEGADGPKPLPEDLMREAEKESWFQWFEFTPYEFFCEELNAGIPTWALGRHFNGGTNQLPDRNYPIPELRVPELMGIWGSAFCATLSHYYKEARPLVKSLAGFGGIDSLIQGKNQDLIRVHPIDPAAIPNYVMGMKGQLPASCPESVFRSSHLRLMDAGMSNNLPIYPLIRPGRDVDVIVAFDASADIKQENWLSVVDGYARQRGIKGWPVGAGWPKESSSLEETKQALHESQHASEQKANEKMADAQSHSLSHSKDSNKAADSDLSYCNVWVGTKEERISEKEPPPSKRLFHPEQTEDHTESEFHLMQPEAGIAVVYFPLIPNPEAPDLPPAQKTRPLSAPPHPNSIDPEVDDFLSTWNFIYTPEQIDSVVGLARANFSQGKEQVRRVVRAVYERKKSDRLRKEQEDARKQLEGFVPL
;
A
#
# COMPACT_ATOMS: atom_id res chain seq x y z
N MET A 1 20.56 45.44 -29.46
CA MET A 1 20.27 45.95 -30.82
C MET A 1 18.99 46.73 -30.71
N GLN A 2 19.09 48.00 -30.33
CA GLN A 2 19.02 49.19 -31.22
C GLN A 2 17.60 49.41 -31.75
N ASP A 3 16.96 50.57 -31.72
CA ASP A 3 17.23 51.92 -31.21
C ASP A 3 15.86 52.63 -31.25
N THR A 4 15.57 53.56 -30.34
CA THR A 4 15.07 54.92 -30.69
C THR A 4 15.21 55.84 -29.46
N VAL A 5 16.01 56.87 -29.64
CA VAL A 5 16.38 58.03 -28.79
C VAL A 5 15.51 59.21 -29.29
N ALA A 6 15.05 60.24 -28.55
CA ALA A 6 15.76 61.19 -27.71
C ALA A 6 14.82 62.21 -27.01
N ALA A 7 15.22 62.62 -25.79
CA ALA A 7 15.30 63.99 -25.23
C ALA A 7 14.01 64.83 -25.03
N ILE A 8 13.83 65.63 -23.94
CA ILE A 8 14.70 66.65 -23.35
C ILE A 8 14.30 66.92 -21.87
N LEU A 9 15.30 67.09 -20.99
CA LEU A 9 15.27 67.62 -19.61
C LEU A 9 15.67 69.12 -19.64
N PRO A 10 15.35 69.98 -18.64
CA PRO A 10 16.33 70.17 -17.54
C PRO A 10 15.83 70.68 -16.14
N LEU A 11 16.54 70.21 -15.08
CA LEU A 11 17.09 70.96 -13.90
C LEU A 11 16.11 71.56 -12.84
N TYR A 12 16.37 71.72 -11.51
CA TYR A 12 17.55 71.66 -10.60
C TYR A 12 17.07 71.71 -9.10
N HIS A 13 17.78 71.05 -8.16
CA HIS A 13 18.14 71.41 -6.73
C HIS A 13 17.11 71.92 -5.68
N ASN A 14 17.23 71.80 -4.33
CA ASN A 14 18.05 71.09 -3.31
C ASN A 14 17.52 71.41 -1.87
N ASN A 15 17.98 70.67 -0.85
CA ASN A 15 18.00 70.94 0.63
C ASN A 15 16.71 70.70 1.47
N GLY A 16 16.72 70.15 2.70
CA GLY A 16 17.80 69.64 3.57
C GLY A 16 17.32 69.25 5.00
N HIS A 17 17.97 68.22 5.57
CA HIS A 17 18.31 67.84 6.96
C HIS A 17 17.52 68.19 8.27
N LYS A 18 17.67 67.23 9.21
CA LYS A 18 17.68 67.21 10.72
C LYS A 18 16.43 66.57 11.35
N GLY A 19 16.46 65.67 12.33
CA GLY A 19 17.50 65.15 13.22
C GLY A 19 17.06 65.23 14.70
N LEU A 20 16.96 64.06 15.36
CA LEU A 20 17.06 63.76 16.81
C LEU A 20 15.88 64.02 17.79
N THR A 21 15.62 62.98 18.61
CA THR A 21 15.71 62.88 20.10
C THR A 21 14.48 62.62 21.01
N PHE A 22 14.71 61.66 21.95
CA PHE A 22 14.12 61.39 23.29
C PHE A 22 12.62 61.02 23.38
N ALA A 23 12.09 60.18 24.29
CA ALA A 23 12.54 59.15 25.24
C ALA A 23 11.34 58.82 26.16
N LEU A 24 11.33 57.62 26.78
CA LEU A 24 10.92 57.24 28.17
C LEU A 24 9.65 57.92 28.78
N ASP A 25 8.69 57.26 29.43
CA ASP A 25 8.70 56.19 30.45
C ASP A 25 7.24 55.71 30.65
N CYS A 26 6.94 54.42 30.83
CA CYS A 26 6.91 53.62 32.07
C CYS A 26 5.94 54.10 33.19
N THR A 27 4.97 53.25 33.52
CA THR A 27 4.59 52.76 34.87
C THR A 27 3.52 51.66 34.67
N THR A 28 3.75 50.33 34.76
CA THR A 28 3.99 49.40 35.89
C THR A 28 3.05 49.45 37.11
N SER A 29 2.26 48.38 37.26
CA SER A 29 2.00 47.61 38.49
C SER A 29 1.18 46.37 38.09
N GLY A 30 1.54 45.10 38.31
CA GLY A 30 2.55 44.49 39.17
C GLY A 30 1.87 43.49 40.11
N LEU A 31 2.36 42.23 40.10
CA LEU A 31 2.13 41.06 40.99
C LEU A 31 1.41 39.89 40.30
N GLY A 32 2.00 38.73 40.03
CA GLY A 32 3.35 38.22 40.32
C GLY A 32 3.32 36.91 41.12
N CYS A 33 3.85 35.84 40.51
CA CYS A 33 4.61 34.69 41.07
C CYS A 33 4.18 33.35 40.42
N LEU A 34 4.92 32.81 39.42
CA LEU A 34 6.20 32.03 39.45
C LEU A 34 5.95 30.58 39.96
N TRP A 35 6.39 29.47 39.33
CA TRP A 35 7.58 29.17 38.50
C TRP A 35 7.41 27.81 37.77
N ASN A 36 7.76 27.68 36.46
CA ASN A 36 8.99 27.12 35.84
C ASN A 36 9.04 25.58 35.72
N GLY A 37 9.56 24.95 34.65
CA GLY A 37 10.31 25.33 33.43
C GLY A 37 10.40 24.08 32.51
N GLU A 38 11.09 23.97 31.38
CA GLU A 38 12.02 24.76 30.57
C GLU A 38 11.91 24.21 29.12
N TRP A 39 11.98 25.08 28.11
CA TRP A 39 12.21 24.71 26.70
C TRP A 39 13.52 25.36 26.27
N ALA A 40 14.51 24.56 25.88
CA ALA A 40 15.79 25.03 25.39
C ALA A 40 15.86 24.90 23.86
N HIS A 41 15.80 26.06 23.18
CA HIS A 41 16.32 26.21 21.82
C HIS A 41 17.84 26.37 21.86
N SER A 42 18.57 25.74 20.94
CA SER A 42 19.92 26.17 20.60
C SER A 42 20.21 26.02 19.10
N ASN A 43 20.64 27.15 18.55
CA ASN A 43 21.15 27.40 17.21
C ASN A 43 22.30 26.44 16.84
N ARG A 44 22.30 25.91 15.62
CA ARG A 44 23.53 25.40 14.97
C ARG A 44 24.00 26.37 13.89
N HIS A 45 25.21 26.88 14.12
CA HIS A 45 25.99 27.71 13.20
C HIS A 45 26.50 26.89 12.01
N LEU A 46 26.44 27.49 10.82
CA LEU A 46 27.24 27.11 9.65
C LEU A 46 28.74 27.24 9.95
N GLN A 47 29.50 26.16 9.73
CA GLN A 47 30.95 26.25 9.54
C GLN A 47 31.36 25.58 8.22
N LYS A 48 32.08 26.37 7.41
CA LYS A 48 32.75 25.98 6.17
C LYS A 48 33.95 25.09 6.50
N ALA A 49 34.04 23.91 5.91
CA ALA A 49 35.21 23.05 6.02
C ALA A 49 36.30 23.47 5.01
N HIS A 50 37.50 23.70 5.52
CA HIS A 50 38.73 23.89 4.75
C HIS A 50 39.42 22.53 4.54
N PHE A 51 39.81 22.25 3.29
CA PHE A 51 40.65 21.12 2.91
C PHE A 51 42.07 21.26 3.52
N THR A 52 42.59 20.18 4.10
CA THR A 52 44.02 20.03 4.40
C THR A 52 44.54 18.70 3.83
N ASN A 53 45.53 18.81 2.95
CA ASN A 53 46.30 17.68 2.40
C ASN A 53 47.35 17.24 3.41
N ALA A 54 47.41 15.94 3.72
CA ALA A 54 48.54 15.33 4.41
C ALA A 54 49.17 14.26 3.51
N SER A 55 50.40 14.54 3.07
CA SER A 55 51.26 13.66 2.29
C SER A 55 51.86 12.55 3.17
N VAL A 56 51.73 11.30 2.73
CA VAL A 56 52.39 10.13 3.34
C VAL A 56 53.83 10.02 2.82
N HIS A 57 54.78 9.93 3.75
CA HIS A 57 56.19 9.66 3.48
C HIS A 57 56.38 8.20 3.04
N GLN A 58 57.11 8.03 1.94
CA GLN A 58 57.72 6.78 1.50
C GLN A 58 58.90 6.42 2.42
N ASP A 59 58.97 5.17 2.85
CA ASP A 59 60.23 4.53 3.20
C ASP A 59 60.36 3.20 2.44
N SER A 60 61.49 3.09 1.74
CA SER A 60 61.90 1.98 0.89
C SER A 60 63.10 1.27 1.53
N ASN A 61 63.08 -0.06 1.65
CA ASN A 61 64.29 -0.87 1.43
C ASN A 61 64.05 -2.40 1.28
N SER A 62 64.42 -2.89 0.09
CA SER A 62 65.22 -4.08 -0.26
C SER A 62 64.84 -5.52 0.14
N ASP A 63 64.23 -6.24 -0.83
CA ASP A 63 64.77 -7.38 -1.65
C ASP A 63 65.26 -8.73 -1.01
N PRO A 64 65.42 -9.85 -1.78
CA PRO A 64 64.40 -10.90 -1.97
C PRO A 64 64.88 -12.33 -1.61
N ARG A 65 63.96 -13.27 -1.37
CA ARG A 65 64.21 -14.74 -1.51
C ARG A 65 62.91 -15.55 -1.37
N SER A 66 62.69 -16.46 -2.31
CA SER A 66 61.64 -17.50 -2.37
C SER A 66 62.30 -18.89 -2.50
N PRO A 67 61.57 -20.03 -2.44
CA PRO A 67 60.51 -20.43 -1.50
C PRO A 67 60.77 -21.84 -0.89
N SER A 68 60.05 -22.23 0.17
CA SER A 68 59.84 -23.64 0.51
C SER A 68 58.50 -23.89 1.22
N SER A 69 57.70 -24.75 0.60
CA SER A 69 56.45 -25.44 1.01
C SER A 69 56.40 -25.83 2.49
N THR A 70 55.26 -25.84 3.21
CA THR A 70 54.03 -26.65 3.02
C THR A 70 52.97 -26.22 4.10
N PRO A 71 51.72 -26.74 4.12
CA PRO A 71 50.48 -25.95 4.02
C PRO A 71 49.78 -25.68 5.38
N THR A 72 49.19 -24.50 5.55
CA THR A 72 48.20 -24.24 6.59
C THR A 72 47.00 -23.55 5.97
N GLY A 73 45.82 -24.12 6.21
CA GLY A 73 44.58 -23.91 5.47
C GLY A 73 44.18 -22.45 5.29
N GLU A 74 43.88 -22.12 4.04
CA GLU A 74 43.18 -20.91 3.64
C GLU A 74 41.70 -21.04 4.03
N ILE A 75 41.25 -20.04 4.79
CA ILE A 75 39.85 -19.65 4.89
C ILE A 75 39.55 -19.01 3.53
N ASP A 76 38.81 -19.72 2.69
CA ASP A 76 38.39 -19.22 1.38
C ASP A 76 37.39 -18.08 1.58
N GLU A 77 37.75 -16.89 1.12
CA GLU A 77 36.97 -15.67 1.23
C GLU A 77 35.74 -15.74 0.30
N GLN A 78 34.56 -15.43 0.85
CA GLN A 78 33.25 -15.31 0.19
C GLN A 78 33.15 -14.20 -0.89
N HIS A 79 34.25 -13.81 -1.54
CA HIS A 79 34.24 -12.76 -2.58
C HIS A 79 33.78 -13.27 -3.96
N GLY A 80 33.77 -14.59 -4.20
CA GLY A 80 33.34 -15.18 -5.46
C GLY A 80 31.82 -15.14 -5.72
N ASP A 81 31.02 -15.28 -4.66
CA ASP A 81 29.55 -15.37 -4.81
C ASP A 81 28.87 -14.01 -5.02
N GLN A 82 29.36 -12.93 -4.40
CA GLN A 82 28.72 -11.61 -4.48
C GLN A 82 28.79 -10.99 -5.88
N ALA A 83 29.91 -11.16 -6.60
CA ALA A 83 30.04 -10.69 -7.98
C ALA A 83 29.06 -11.41 -8.93
N SER A 84 28.74 -12.68 -8.65
CA SER A 84 27.78 -13.47 -9.44
C SER A 84 26.34 -13.01 -9.23
N ILE A 85 25.98 -12.62 -8.00
CA ILE A 85 24.66 -12.06 -7.66
C ILE A 85 24.42 -10.74 -8.39
N TRP A 86 25.41 -9.84 -8.43
CA TRP A 86 25.30 -8.58 -9.16
C TRP A 86 25.17 -8.77 -10.68
N LEU A 87 25.91 -9.72 -11.25
CA LEU A 87 25.76 -10.11 -12.65
C LEU A 87 24.35 -10.66 -12.94
N ASN A 88 23.79 -11.46 -12.03
CA ASN A 88 22.43 -11.98 -12.16
C ASN A 88 21.37 -10.86 -12.07
N ILE A 89 21.55 -9.87 -11.20
CA ILE A 89 20.66 -8.70 -11.10
C ILE A 89 20.68 -7.91 -12.41
N VAL A 90 21.88 -7.58 -12.91
CA VAL A 90 22.04 -6.86 -14.17
C VAL A 90 21.46 -7.66 -15.34
N HIS A 91 21.67 -8.98 -15.38
CA HIS A 91 21.09 -9.85 -16.40
C HIS A 91 19.55 -9.93 -16.29
N LYS A 92 18.97 -9.87 -15.08
CA LYS A 92 17.51 -9.76 -14.89
C LYS A 92 16.99 -8.41 -15.40
N PHE A 93 17.70 -7.31 -15.15
CA PHE A 93 17.38 -5.99 -15.75
C PHE A 93 17.51 -6.02 -17.29
N GLU A 94 18.49 -6.71 -17.84
CA GLU A 94 18.66 -6.87 -19.29
C GLU A 94 17.60 -7.79 -19.91
N ASN A 95 17.12 -8.82 -19.22
CA ASN A 95 16.05 -9.69 -19.73
C ASN A 95 14.70 -8.96 -19.84
N ILE A 96 14.42 -7.98 -18.98
CA ILE A 96 13.22 -7.13 -19.10
C ILE A 96 13.20 -6.39 -20.45
N LYS A 97 14.38 -6.05 -21.02
CA LYS A 97 14.51 -5.45 -22.36
C LYS A 97 13.84 -6.28 -23.46
N HIS A 98 13.88 -7.61 -23.35
CA HIS A 98 13.33 -8.50 -24.37
C HIS A 98 11.80 -8.61 -24.33
N ASN A 99 11.18 -8.29 -23.17
CA ASN A 99 9.73 -8.40 -22.97
C ASN A 99 8.98 -7.06 -23.10
N VAL A 100 9.69 -5.91 -23.03
CA VAL A 100 9.09 -4.56 -23.05
C VAL A 100 9.16 -3.89 -24.44
N VAL A 101 9.87 -4.49 -25.40
CA VAL A 101 9.84 -4.07 -26.81
C VAL A 101 8.74 -4.86 -27.52
N PRO A 102 7.74 -4.21 -28.18
CA PRO A 102 6.68 -4.91 -28.90
C PRO A 102 7.27 -5.94 -29.88
N GLY A 103 6.72 -7.15 -29.86
CA GLY A 103 7.24 -8.37 -30.50
C GLY A 103 7.40 -8.36 -32.04
N GLU A 104 7.30 -7.22 -32.71
CA GLU A 104 7.53 -7.14 -34.17
C GLU A 104 9.02 -7.08 -34.57
N TRP A 105 9.94 -7.10 -33.60
CA TRP A 105 11.38 -6.95 -33.87
C TRP A 105 12.16 -8.27 -33.73
N GLY A 106 11.51 -9.35 -33.30
CA GLY A 106 12.12 -10.67 -33.10
C GLY A 106 12.45 -11.42 -34.40
N ASP A 107 11.73 -11.15 -35.49
CA ASP A 107 11.75 -12.00 -36.70
C ASP A 107 12.53 -11.44 -37.90
N LEU A 108 13.26 -10.33 -37.73
CA LEU A 108 14.16 -9.79 -38.77
C LEU A 108 15.64 -9.98 -38.41
N ARG A 109 16.04 -11.23 -38.12
CA ARG A 109 17.46 -11.62 -38.12
C ARG A 109 17.96 -11.82 -39.56
N GLY A 110 18.36 -10.71 -40.17
CA GLY A 110 19.11 -10.72 -41.42
C GLY A 110 19.36 -9.31 -41.96
N ASN A 111 20.53 -8.74 -41.68
CA ASN A 111 21.13 -7.59 -42.37
C ASN A 111 20.51 -6.17 -42.22
N ILE A 112 19.63 -5.89 -41.24
CA ILE A 112 19.07 -4.52 -41.02
C ILE A 112 19.42 -3.93 -39.62
N THR A 113 20.22 -4.61 -38.81
CA THR A 113 20.51 -4.21 -37.41
C THR A 113 21.20 -2.85 -37.23
N ASN A 114 21.74 -2.24 -38.28
CA ASN A 114 22.42 -0.95 -38.18
C ASN A 114 21.54 0.28 -38.49
N LEU A 115 20.32 0.10 -39.01
CA LEU A 115 19.53 1.21 -39.56
C LEU A 115 18.34 1.66 -38.71
N ILE A 116 17.91 0.88 -37.72
CA ILE A 116 16.76 1.22 -36.90
C ILE A 116 17.01 0.83 -35.43
N VAL A 117 18.12 1.23 -34.83
CA VAL A 117 18.27 1.09 -33.36
C VAL A 117 18.14 2.48 -32.75
N PRO A 118 17.13 2.74 -31.91
CA PRO A 118 16.99 4.01 -31.20
C PRO A 118 18.29 4.35 -30.46
N ASP A 119 18.69 5.62 -30.49
CA ASP A 119 20.01 6.02 -29.94
C ASP A 119 20.18 5.67 -28.45
N TRP A 120 19.09 5.69 -27.66
CA TRP A 120 19.13 5.25 -26.28
C TRP A 120 19.49 3.78 -26.11
N ALA A 121 19.06 2.91 -27.04
CA ALA A 121 19.33 1.47 -26.97
C ALA A 121 20.82 1.16 -27.20
N ARG A 122 21.54 2.07 -27.89
CA ARG A 122 23.01 2.00 -28.05
C ARG A 122 23.75 2.40 -26.78
N LEU A 123 23.14 3.23 -25.92
CA LEU A 123 23.74 3.71 -24.66
C LEU A 123 23.48 2.75 -23.48
N LEU A 124 22.46 1.88 -23.56
CA LEU A 124 22.13 0.93 -22.49
C LEU A 124 23.32 0.11 -21.97
N PRO A 125 24.21 -0.47 -22.82
CA PRO A 125 25.32 -1.28 -22.30
C PRO A 125 26.26 -0.46 -21.41
N ALA A 126 26.51 0.80 -21.76
CA ALA A 126 27.35 1.70 -20.96
C ALA A 126 26.68 2.07 -19.63
N THR A 127 25.37 2.35 -19.65
CA THR A 127 24.62 2.65 -18.42
C THR A 127 24.49 1.43 -17.51
N ALA A 128 24.30 0.24 -18.07
CA ALA A 128 24.28 -1.02 -17.32
C ALA A 128 25.65 -1.34 -16.71
N GLN A 129 26.74 -1.15 -17.45
CA GLN A 129 28.10 -1.28 -16.93
C GLN A 129 28.39 -0.28 -15.82
N LYS A 130 27.90 0.97 -15.95
CA LYS A 130 27.99 1.97 -14.89
C LYS A 130 27.25 1.49 -13.64
N LEU A 131 26.00 1.07 -13.77
CA LEU A 131 25.21 0.52 -12.66
C LEU A 131 25.92 -0.65 -11.99
N GLN A 132 26.46 -1.59 -12.78
CA GLN A 132 27.24 -2.73 -12.29
C GLN A 132 28.45 -2.28 -11.47
N ARG A 133 29.19 -1.26 -11.95
CA ARG A 133 30.34 -0.71 -11.23
C ARG A 133 29.91 -0.02 -9.93
N GLU A 134 28.84 0.75 -9.95
CA GLU A 134 28.31 1.42 -8.75
C GLU A 134 27.88 0.40 -7.68
N LEU A 135 27.33 -0.74 -8.12
CA LEU A 135 26.90 -1.84 -7.27
C LEU A 135 28.01 -2.83 -6.88
N SER A 136 29.24 -2.67 -7.37
CA SER A 136 30.33 -3.65 -7.19
C SER A 136 30.86 -3.81 -5.76
N LEU A 137 30.40 -3.00 -4.80
CA LEU A 137 30.91 -2.91 -3.41
C LEU A 137 32.42 -2.64 -3.30
N ALA A 138 33.09 -2.28 -4.40
CA ALA A 138 34.49 -1.89 -4.37
C ALA A 138 34.66 -0.59 -3.56
N PRO A 139 35.78 -0.40 -2.84
CA PRO A 139 36.01 0.82 -2.05
C PRO A 139 35.77 2.09 -2.88
N GLY A 140 34.85 2.93 -2.42
CA GLY A 140 34.44 4.17 -3.09
C GLY A 140 33.42 4.00 -4.23
N SER A 141 32.82 2.82 -4.39
CA SER A 141 31.60 2.65 -5.21
C SER A 141 30.37 3.14 -4.43
N LEU A 142 29.28 3.45 -5.15
CA LEU A 142 28.02 3.84 -4.50
C LEU A 142 27.53 2.81 -3.47
N ALA A 143 27.61 1.51 -3.78
CA ALA A 143 27.19 0.47 -2.83
C ALA A 143 28.06 0.42 -1.57
N ASP A 144 29.36 0.70 -1.67
CA ASP A 144 30.24 0.82 -0.49
C ASP A 144 29.82 2.02 0.38
N ASP A 145 29.51 3.16 -0.24
CA ASP A 145 29.03 4.35 0.48
C ASP A 145 27.66 4.14 1.12
N ILE A 146 26.70 3.55 0.40
CA ILE A 146 25.39 3.16 0.93
C ILE A 146 25.55 2.25 2.15
N TRP A 147 26.43 1.24 2.07
CA TRP A 147 26.64 0.33 3.18
C TRP A 147 27.28 1.02 4.40
N LYS A 148 28.22 1.94 4.19
CA LYS A 148 28.78 2.71 5.32
C LYS A 148 27.70 3.52 6.01
N GLU A 149 26.81 4.14 5.26
CA GLU A 149 25.71 4.93 5.81
C GLU A 149 24.64 4.08 6.49
N SER A 150 24.37 2.86 6.00
CA SER A 150 23.48 1.93 6.69
C SER A 150 23.98 1.56 8.10
N GLN A 151 25.30 1.70 8.32
CA GLN A 151 25.97 1.49 9.60
C GLN A 151 26.25 2.80 10.38
N ASP A 152 25.75 3.94 9.91
CA ASP A 152 25.92 5.25 10.55
C ASP A 152 24.71 5.57 11.47
N PRO A 153 24.91 5.67 12.80
CA PRO A 153 23.85 6.00 13.74
C PRO A 153 23.27 7.41 13.61
N ASP A 154 23.99 8.36 13.00
CA ASP A 154 23.48 9.72 12.77
C ASP A 154 22.46 9.73 11.62
N ILE A 155 22.55 8.76 10.70
CA ILE A 155 21.62 8.60 9.56
C ILE A 155 20.50 7.62 9.91
N ASN A 156 20.84 6.50 10.57
CA ASN A 156 19.90 5.45 10.93
C ASN A 156 19.96 5.18 12.45
N PRO A 157 19.39 6.06 13.29
CA PRO A 157 19.50 5.95 14.74
C PRO A 157 18.88 4.68 15.32
N GLU A 158 17.94 4.06 14.61
CA GLU A 158 17.31 2.81 15.04
C GLU A 158 18.29 1.63 15.09
N ILE A 159 19.44 1.67 14.40
CA ILE A 159 20.42 0.58 14.43
C ILE A 159 21.06 0.39 15.81
N LEU A 160 20.99 1.41 16.67
CA LEU A 160 21.42 1.33 18.08
C LEU A 160 20.35 0.71 19.01
N GLN A 161 19.15 0.46 18.51
CA GLN A 161 18.03 -0.04 19.30
C GLN A 161 17.88 -1.55 19.15
N ASP A 162 17.69 -2.24 20.27
CA ASP A 162 17.34 -3.66 20.30
C ASP A 162 15.82 -3.83 20.15
N ALA A 163 15.42 -4.81 19.34
CA ALA A 163 14.04 -5.12 19.04
C ALA A 163 13.64 -6.47 19.64
N LYS A 164 12.44 -6.53 20.20
CA LYS A 164 11.83 -7.77 20.70
C LYS A 164 10.50 -7.99 20.03
N VAL A 165 10.16 -9.25 19.80
CA VAL A 165 8.84 -9.63 19.31
C VAL A 165 7.83 -9.40 20.42
N ARG A 166 6.81 -8.61 20.12
CA ARG A 166 5.65 -8.42 20.99
C ARG A 166 4.67 -9.55 20.71
N VAL A 167 4.43 -10.41 21.70
CA VAL A 167 3.41 -11.46 21.62
C VAL A 167 2.17 -10.99 22.36
N SER A 168 1.14 -10.58 21.62
CA SER A 168 -0.15 -10.19 22.16
C SER A 168 -1.17 -9.99 21.04
N ASP A 169 -2.43 -10.29 21.37
CA ASP A 169 -3.63 -10.03 20.57
C ASP A 169 -4.07 -8.55 20.55
N LYS A 170 -3.64 -7.74 21.53
CA LYS A 170 -4.03 -6.32 21.66
C LYS A 170 -3.25 -5.40 20.70
N LEU A 171 -3.79 -4.20 20.49
CA LEU A 171 -3.08 -3.11 19.79
C LEU A 171 -1.81 -2.70 20.55
N CYS A 172 -0.79 -2.23 19.83
CA CYS A 172 0.43 -1.68 20.42
C CYS A 172 0.16 -0.38 21.19
N ALA A 173 1.06 -0.02 22.11
CA ALA A 173 0.87 1.15 22.97
C ALA A 173 0.83 2.46 22.15
N GLU A 174 1.61 2.53 21.08
CA GLU A 174 1.71 3.66 20.18
C GLU A 174 0.41 3.87 19.39
N GLU A 175 -0.23 2.81 18.90
CA GLU A 175 -1.54 2.90 18.25
C GLU A 175 -2.62 3.36 19.24
N LEU A 176 -2.60 2.87 20.48
CA LEU A 176 -3.52 3.31 21.53
C LEU A 176 -3.34 4.79 21.87
N GLU A 177 -2.11 5.29 21.92
CA GLU A 177 -1.84 6.71 22.16
C GLU A 177 -2.25 7.57 20.96
N PHE A 178 -1.96 7.12 19.74
CA PHE A 178 -2.46 7.75 18.52
C PHE A 178 -3.98 7.89 18.55
N ARG A 179 -4.72 6.83 18.91
CA ARG A 179 -6.19 6.88 18.97
C ARG A 179 -6.70 7.97 19.90
N LYS A 180 -6.07 8.17 21.07
CA LYS A 180 -6.46 9.24 22.01
C LYS A 180 -6.26 10.63 21.40
N GLN A 181 -5.17 10.85 20.67
CA GLN A 181 -4.93 12.14 20.01
C GLN A 181 -5.86 12.31 18.81
N ARG A 182 -6.06 11.26 18.00
CA ARG A 182 -6.95 11.27 16.85
C ARG A 182 -8.40 11.50 17.25
N GLN A 183 -8.87 10.93 18.35
CA GLN A 183 -10.24 11.15 18.84
C GLN A 183 -10.51 12.64 19.13
N LYS A 184 -9.55 13.37 19.71
CA LYS A 184 -9.69 14.82 19.96
C LYS A 184 -9.77 15.61 18.66
N HIS A 185 -9.02 15.20 17.64
CA HIS A 185 -9.06 15.81 16.32
C HIS A 185 -10.39 15.50 15.61
N ALA A 186 -10.75 14.21 15.57
CA ALA A 186 -11.97 13.70 14.95
C ALA A 186 -13.23 14.29 15.59
N ALA A 187 -13.26 14.54 16.91
CA ALA A 187 -14.38 15.22 17.56
C ALA A 187 -14.67 16.61 16.96
N LYS A 188 -13.61 17.41 16.72
CA LYS A 188 -13.73 18.74 16.12
C LYS A 188 -14.12 18.66 14.64
N ALA A 189 -13.54 17.70 13.91
CA ALA A 189 -13.90 17.47 12.52
C ALA A 189 -15.36 17.03 12.38
N LEU A 190 -15.81 16.12 13.25
CA LEU A 190 -17.18 15.60 13.30
C LEU A 190 -18.19 16.71 13.57
N ALA A 191 -17.89 17.62 14.49
CA ALA A 191 -18.69 18.81 14.76
C ALA A 191 -18.93 19.63 13.49
N SER A 192 -17.86 19.91 12.73
CA SER A 192 -17.97 20.64 11.46
C SER A 192 -18.68 19.82 10.39
N TYR A 193 -18.43 18.51 10.31
CA TYR A 193 -18.97 17.64 9.28
C TYR A 193 -20.47 17.38 9.43
N LEU A 194 -20.95 17.32 10.68
CA LEU A 194 -22.36 17.10 11.02
C LEU A 194 -23.09 18.39 11.42
N ASP A 195 -22.45 19.56 11.38
CA ASP A 195 -23.04 20.83 11.84
C ASP A 195 -23.62 20.72 13.27
N ILE A 196 -22.79 20.23 14.19
CA ILE A 196 -23.11 20.06 15.62
C ILE A 196 -22.12 20.93 16.42
N PRO A 197 -22.56 21.69 17.44
CA PRO A 197 -21.64 22.41 18.32
C PRO A 197 -20.62 21.47 18.97
N VAL A 198 -19.33 21.87 18.97
CA VAL A 198 -18.24 21.02 19.49
C VAL A 198 -18.45 20.68 20.98
N GLU A 199 -19.02 21.62 21.73
CA GLU A 199 -19.38 21.49 23.14
C GLU A 199 -20.43 20.40 23.43
N ASP A 200 -21.23 20.03 22.43
CA ASP A 200 -22.28 19.00 22.56
C ASP A 200 -21.77 17.58 22.24
N ILE A 201 -20.53 17.46 21.76
CA ILE A 201 -19.91 16.18 21.41
C ILE A 201 -19.11 15.66 22.59
N HIS A 202 -19.62 14.59 23.21
CA HIS A 202 -18.86 13.82 24.18
C HIS A 202 -17.80 12.97 23.44
N PRO A 203 -16.57 12.81 23.98
CA PRO A 203 -15.53 12.00 23.33
C PRO A 203 -15.96 10.56 22.99
N ASP A 204 -16.72 9.92 23.88
CA ASP A 204 -17.21 8.54 23.67
C ASP A 204 -18.29 8.42 22.58
N ASP A 205 -18.90 9.54 22.19
CA ASP A 205 -19.93 9.58 21.13
C ASP A 205 -19.27 9.62 19.74
N VAL A 206 -17.98 9.95 19.65
CA VAL A 206 -17.22 10.05 18.40
C VAL A 206 -17.07 8.66 17.76
N PRO A 207 -17.60 8.45 16.53
CA PRO A 207 -17.46 7.17 15.84
C PRO A 207 -16.03 6.96 15.35
N VAL A 208 -15.56 5.71 15.44
CA VAL A 208 -14.31 5.29 14.80
C VAL A 208 -14.62 4.97 13.34
N ILE A 209 -14.24 5.87 12.45
CA ILE A 209 -14.43 5.73 11.00
C ILE A 209 -13.14 5.19 10.36
N ALA A 210 -13.26 4.20 9.49
CA ALA A 210 -12.16 3.71 8.67
C ALA A 210 -12.48 3.90 7.18
N MET A 211 -11.45 4.21 6.39
CA MET A 211 -11.52 4.18 4.93
C MET A 211 -10.61 3.07 4.39
N CYS A 212 -11.01 2.41 3.32
CA CYS A 212 -10.10 1.49 2.62
C CYS A 212 -10.17 1.65 1.10
N GLY A 213 -9.03 1.43 0.45
CA GLY A 213 -8.92 1.39 -1.01
C GLY A 213 -8.51 -0.01 -1.48
N SER A 214 -9.14 -0.48 -2.56
CA SER A 214 -8.82 -1.78 -3.15
C SER A 214 -7.46 -1.80 -3.84
N GLY A 215 -7.02 -3.00 -4.26
CA GLY A 215 -5.96 -3.14 -5.25
C GLY A 215 -6.42 -2.85 -6.67
N GLY A 216 -5.47 -2.81 -7.61
CA GLY A 216 -5.73 -2.45 -9.02
C GLY A 216 -4.64 -1.61 -9.68
N GLY A 217 -3.38 -1.77 -9.28
CA GLY A 217 -2.24 -1.06 -9.91
C GLY A 217 -2.38 0.47 -9.91
N LEU A 218 -1.99 1.11 -11.01
CA LEU A 218 -2.10 2.57 -11.14
C LEU A 218 -3.55 3.07 -11.18
N ARG A 219 -4.51 2.25 -11.67
CA ARG A 219 -5.94 2.60 -11.63
C ARG A 219 -6.38 2.86 -10.19
N ALA A 220 -6.09 1.93 -9.28
CA ALA A 220 -6.43 2.09 -7.87
C ALA A 220 -5.71 3.28 -7.22
N LEU A 221 -4.44 3.53 -7.56
CA LEU A 221 -3.69 4.70 -7.10
C LEU A 221 -4.35 6.03 -7.54
N VAL A 222 -4.69 6.16 -8.83
CA VAL A 222 -5.25 7.40 -9.39
C VAL A 222 -6.71 7.60 -8.93
N ALA A 223 -7.55 6.57 -9.07
CA ALA A 223 -8.95 6.64 -8.67
C ALA A 223 -9.09 6.84 -7.15
N GLY A 224 -8.33 6.09 -6.35
CA GLY A 224 -8.30 6.25 -4.91
C GLY A 224 -7.86 7.65 -4.48
N THR A 225 -6.92 8.28 -5.20
CA THR A 225 -6.52 9.67 -4.94
C THR A 225 -7.69 10.61 -5.15
N GLY A 226 -8.46 10.43 -6.23
CA GLY A 226 -9.67 11.22 -6.49
C GLY A 226 -10.77 11.00 -5.45
N SER A 227 -11.00 9.76 -5.02
CA SER A 227 -11.96 9.42 -3.98
C SER A 227 -11.60 10.03 -2.62
N TYR A 228 -10.33 9.93 -2.20
CA TYR A 228 -9.86 10.49 -0.93
C TYR A 228 -9.84 12.01 -0.96
N LEU A 229 -9.50 12.61 -2.10
CA LEU A 229 -9.64 14.05 -2.32
C LEU A 229 -11.10 14.50 -2.15
N ALA A 230 -12.06 13.79 -2.76
CA ALA A 230 -13.48 14.11 -2.62
C ALA A 230 -13.94 14.01 -1.15
N ALA A 231 -13.52 12.96 -0.45
CA ALA A 231 -13.80 12.79 0.97
C ALA A 231 -13.18 13.90 1.83
N GLN A 232 -11.99 14.40 1.47
CA GLN A 232 -11.36 15.53 2.14
C GLN A 232 -12.13 16.84 1.91
N GLU A 233 -12.51 17.12 0.66
CA GLU A 233 -13.26 18.34 0.31
C GLU A 233 -14.64 18.40 0.98
N GLU A 234 -15.28 17.25 1.21
CA GLU A 234 -16.55 17.15 1.94
C GLU A 234 -16.37 17.10 3.48
N GLY A 235 -15.14 17.15 3.99
CA GLY A 235 -14.82 17.16 5.43
C GLY A 235 -14.84 15.78 6.12
N LEU A 236 -15.07 14.69 5.38
CA LEU A 236 -15.09 13.34 5.93
C LEU A 236 -13.69 12.87 6.35
N TRP A 237 -12.65 13.19 5.57
CA TRP A 237 -11.26 12.74 5.80
C TRP A 237 -10.76 13.03 7.22
N ASP A 238 -11.06 14.22 7.74
CA ASP A 238 -10.60 14.64 9.07
C ASP A 238 -11.33 13.89 10.21
N CYS A 239 -12.45 13.25 9.93
CA CYS A 239 -13.17 12.37 10.85
C CYS A 239 -12.59 10.94 10.89
N VAL A 240 -11.80 10.54 9.89
CA VAL A 240 -11.35 9.16 9.69
C VAL A 240 -10.23 8.80 10.65
N THR A 241 -10.32 7.69 11.36
CA THR A 241 -9.29 7.21 12.30
C THR A 241 -8.24 6.36 11.60
N TYR A 242 -8.66 5.46 10.71
CA TYR A 242 -7.78 4.51 10.01
C TYR A 242 -7.97 4.58 8.50
N THR A 243 -6.87 4.40 7.77
CA THR A 243 -6.92 4.03 6.36
C THR A 243 -6.28 2.68 6.15
N ALA A 244 -6.79 1.88 5.22
CA ALA A 244 -6.17 0.62 4.82
C ALA A 244 -6.05 0.51 3.30
N GLY A 245 -4.91 0.03 2.83
CA GLY A 245 -4.62 -0.14 1.41
C GLY A 245 -4.23 -1.57 1.05
N VAL A 246 -4.65 -2.00 -0.14
CA VAL A 246 -4.12 -3.17 -0.87
C VAL A 246 -3.45 -2.66 -2.14
N SER A 247 -2.32 -3.25 -2.54
CA SER A 247 -1.68 -3.00 -3.85
C SER A 247 -1.53 -1.52 -4.19
N GLY A 248 -2.12 -1.04 -5.29
CA GLY A 248 -2.08 0.38 -5.69
C GLY A 248 -2.48 1.39 -4.60
N SER A 249 -3.41 1.02 -3.71
CA SER A 249 -3.79 1.86 -2.57
C SER A 249 -2.71 1.93 -1.49
N CYS A 250 -1.82 0.94 -1.37
CA CYS A 250 -0.61 1.07 -0.56
C CYS A 250 0.33 2.14 -1.12
N TRP A 251 0.48 2.22 -2.45
CA TRP A 251 1.30 3.27 -3.08
C TRP A 251 0.70 4.65 -2.86
N LEU A 252 -0.63 4.78 -2.87
CA LEU A 252 -1.35 6.02 -2.56
C LEU A 252 -0.99 6.53 -1.17
N GLN A 253 -1.14 5.68 -0.15
CA GLN A 253 -0.85 6.04 1.24
C GLN A 253 0.62 6.42 1.41
N THR A 254 1.52 5.68 0.76
CA THR A 254 2.97 5.97 0.75
C THR A 254 3.25 7.38 0.23
N LEU A 255 2.68 7.74 -0.92
CA LEU A 255 2.89 9.05 -1.53
C LEU A 255 2.21 10.17 -0.72
N TYR A 256 1.02 9.94 -0.18
CA TYR A 256 0.33 10.92 0.66
C TYR A 256 1.14 11.31 1.90
N HIS A 257 1.78 10.33 2.57
CA HIS A 257 2.59 10.57 3.76
C HIS A 257 4.02 11.03 3.46
N SER A 258 4.43 11.09 2.19
CA SER A 258 5.76 11.54 1.78
C SER A 258 5.91 13.07 1.77
N SER A 259 7.16 13.52 1.83
CA SER A 259 7.53 14.93 1.66
C SER A 259 7.17 15.49 0.28
N ILE A 260 7.03 14.63 -0.73
CA ILE A 260 6.67 14.99 -2.11
C ILE A 260 5.30 15.67 -2.16
N THR A 261 4.32 15.09 -1.45
CA THR A 261 2.93 15.56 -1.50
C THR A 261 2.55 16.36 -0.27
N ASP A 262 3.34 16.29 0.80
CA ASP A 262 3.14 17.10 2.00
C ASP A 262 1.71 16.94 2.56
N ARG A 263 1.19 15.70 2.51
CA ARG A 263 -0.18 15.29 2.91
C ARG A 263 -1.29 16.06 2.20
N SER A 264 -1.06 16.45 0.95
CA SER A 264 -2.05 17.11 0.09
C SER A 264 -2.41 16.24 -1.10
N PHE A 265 -3.69 15.85 -1.20
CA PHE A 265 -4.18 15.12 -2.37
C PHE A 265 -4.07 15.93 -3.67
N HIS A 266 -4.18 17.27 -3.60
CA HIS A 266 -3.93 18.14 -4.75
C HIS A 266 -2.49 18.02 -5.27
N LYS A 267 -1.50 18.11 -4.37
CA LYS A 267 -0.08 17.91 -4.73
C LYS A 267 0.18 16.48 -5.21
N LEU A 268 -0.53 15.48 -4.66
CA LEU A 268 -0.46 14.11 -5.15
C LEU A 268 -0.97 13.99 -6.59
N VAL A 269 -2.12 14.58 -6.93
CA VAL A 269 -2.62 14.61 -8.32
C VAL A 269 -1.59 15.25 -9.26
N ASP A 270 -1.03 16.40 -8.89
CA ASP A 270 0.00 17.07 -9.69
C ASP A 270 1.26 16.21 -9.87
N HIS A 271 1.68 15.52 -8.81
CA HIS A 271 2.80 14.60 -8.86
C HIS A 271 2.54 13.43 -9.81
N LEU A 272 1.37 12.80 -9.72
CA LEU A 272 0.97 11.71 -10.62
C LEU A 272 0.99 12.17 -12.08
N LYS A 273 0.43 13.35 -12.39
CA LYS A 273 0.47 13.93 -13.74
C LYS A 273 1.88 14.12 -14.26
N SER A 274 2.81 14.48 -13.39
CA SER A 274 4.20 14.72 -13.77
C SER A 274 5.00 13.43 -13.99
N ARG A 275 4.59 12.31 -13.37
CA ARG A 275 5.39 11.07 -13.36
C ARG A 275 4.82 9.96 -14.24
N LEU A 276 3.51 9.77 -14.28
CA LEU A 276 2.89 8.60 -14.90
C LEU A 276 2.87 8.62 -16.44
N GLY A 277 3.28 9.71 -17.08
CA GLY A 277 3.35 9.81 -18.55
C GLY A 277 4.42 8.93 -19.21
N VAL A 278 5.24 8.20 -18.43
CA VAL A 278 6.25 7.28 -18.94
C VAL A 278 6.20 5.99 -18.13
N HIS A 279 6.32 4.85 -18.82
CA HIS A 279 6.24 3.52 -18.20
C HIS A 279 7.29 3.34 -17.07
N ILE A 280 6.93 2.60 -16.02
CA ILE A 280 7.81 2.30 -14.88
C ILE A 280 9.09 1.57 -15.32
N ALA A 281 8.96 0.67 -16.31
CA ALA A 281 10.05 -0.14 -16.85
C ALA A 281 10.68 0.42 -18.13
N PHE A 282 10.43 1.69 -18.48
CA PHE A 282 11.07 2.30 -19.65
C PHE A 282 12.57 2.47 -19.39
N PRO A 283 13.47 1.71 -20.05
CA PRO A 283 14.85 1.57 -19.61
C PRO A 283 15.65 2.89 -19.57
N PRO A 284 15.54 3.82 -20.54
CA PRO A 284 16.28 5.08 -20.50
C PRO A 284 16.03 5.90 -19.22
N THR A 285 14.77 6.16 -18.90
CA THR A 285 14.40 6.96 -17.72
C THR A 285 14.68 6.21 -16.43
N ALA A 286 14.39 4.90 -16.39
CA ALA A 286 14.65 4.10 -15.20
C ALA A 286 16.16 4.01 -14.89
N LEU A 287 16.99 3.66 -15.88
CA LEU A 287 18.43 3.53 -15.68
C LEU A 287 19.13 4.87 -15.44
N ASP A 288 18.63 5.96 -16.00
CA ASP A 288 19.16 7.29 -15.68
C ASP A 288 18.96 7.62 -14.20
N LEU A 289 17.75 7.42 -13.66
CA LEU A 289 17.47 7.63 -12.24
C LEU A 289 18.29 6.71 -11.33
N LEU A 290 18.53 5.47 -11.75
CA LEU A 290 19.33 4.49 -11.00
C LEU A 290 20.84 4.72 -11.11
N THR A 291 21.31 5.58 -12.02
CA THR A 291 22.75 5.83 -12.20
C THR A 291 23.15 7.29 -11.98
N THR A 292 22.19 8.19 -11.81
CA THR A 292 22.43 9.63 -11.66
C THR A 292 22.24 10.08 -10.21
N ALA A 293 23.27 10.72 -9.67
CA ALA A 293 23.25 11.30 -8.33
C ALA A 293 22.42 12.58 -8.29
N PRO A 294 21.76 12.92 -7.16
CA PRO A 294 21.80 12.21 -5.87
C PRO A 294 20.75 11.07 -5.73
N THR A 295 19.88 10.91 -6.71
CA THR A 295 18.68 10.05 -6.63
C THR A 295 19.00 8.57 -6.57
N ASN A 296 19.97 8.12 -7.36
CA ASN A 296 20.41 6.71 -7.43
C ASN A 296 20.71 6.10 -6.06
N LYS A 297 21.32 6.87 -5.16
CA LYS A 297 21.68 6.42 -3.81
C LYS A 297 20.47 5.97 -3.01
N PHE A 298 19.42 6.78 -2.97
CA PHE A 298 18.20 6.48 -2.21
C PHE A 298 17.46 5.28 -2.78
N LEU A 299 17.35 5.21 -4.11
CA LEU A 299 16.68 4.11 -4.80
C LEU A 299 17.41 2.78 -4.60
N LEU A 300 18.74 2.77 -4.65
CA LEU A 300 19.55 1.56 -4.52
C LEU A 300 19.86 1.18 -3.07
N SER A 301 19.46 1.99 -2.08
CA SER A 301 19.78 1.74 -0.67
C SER A 301 19.27 0.38 -0.19
N GLY A 302 17.99 0.10 -0.40
CA GLY A 302 17.38 -1.14 0.07
C GLY A 302 17.94 -2.39 -0.61
N ILE A 303 18.31 -2.30 -1.90
CA ILE A 303 18.98 -3.39 -2.64
C ILE A 303 20.32 -3.73 -2.00
N VAL A 304 21.16 -2.73 -1.76
CA VAL A 304 22.49 -2.93 -1.18
C VAL A 304 22.38 -3.41 0.27
N GLU A 305 21.46 -2.84 1.05
CA GLU A 305 21.20 -3.23 2.43
C GLU A 305 20.72 -4.68 2.54
N LYS A 306 19.80 -5.11 1.68
CA LYS A 306 19.31 -6.49 1.61
C LYS A 306 20.44 -7.45 1.22
N LEU A 307 21.17 -7.16 0.14
CA LEU A 307 22.22 -8.07 -0.36
C LEU A 307 23.38 -8.28 0.61
N LYS A 308 23.72 -7.26 1.41
CA LYS A 308 24.85 -7.33 2.34
C LYS A 308 24.43 -7.65 3.77
N GLY A 309 23.25 -7.20 4.17
CA GLY A 309 22.67 -7.42 5.49
C GLY A 309 22.00 -8.77 5.66
N ASP A 310 21.53 -9.36 4.56
CA ASP A 310 20.89 -10.67 4.52
C ASP A 310 21.42 -11.48 3.32
N PRO A 311 22.63 -12.06 3.44
CA PRO A 311 23.24 -12.83 2.35
C PRO A 311 22.44 -14.08 1.94
N GLY A 312 21.48 -14.51 2.77
CA GLY A 312 20.57 -15.62 2.49
C GLY A 312 19.26 -15.18 1.84
N ALA A 313 19.04 -13.89 1.62
CA ALA A 313 17.86 -13.37 0.97
C ALA A 313 17.88 -13.60 -0.55
N ASP A 314 16.77 -14.10 -1.07
CA ASP A 314 16.53 -14.10 -2.51
C ASP A 314 16.24 -12.68 -3.01
N PHE A 315 16.94 -12.30 -4.09
CA PHE A 315 16.63 -11.11 -4.87
C PHE A 315 15.83 -11.52 -6.13
N GLY A 316 14.54 -11.24 -6.09
CA GLY A 316 13.53 -11.70 -7.03
C GLY A 316 13.01 -10.62 -7.99
N LEU A 317 12.01 -11.00 -8.80
CA LEU A 317 11.32 -10.04 -9.68
C LEU A 317 10.56 -8.99 -8.86
N VAL A 318 10.07 -9.36 -7.68
CA VAL A 318 9.36 -8.46 -6.76
C VAL A 318 10.25 -7.29 -6.33
N ASP A 319 11.53 -7.54 -6.02
CA ASP A 319 12.47 -6.49 -5.63
C ASP A 319 12.75 -5.52 -6.81
N ILE A 320 12.92 -6.06 -8.02
CA ILE A 320 13.11 -5.24 -9.24
C ILE A 320 11.87 -4.39 -9.52
N TYR A 321 10.69 -4.99 -9.41
CA TYR A 321 9.42 -4.30 -9.60
C TYR A 321 9.26 -3.16 -8.60
N GLY A 322 9.55 -3.41 -7.33
CA GLY A 322 9.56 -2.40 -6.27
C GLY A 322 10.52 -1.24 -6.54
N LEU A 323 11.73 -1.54 -7.00
CA LEU A 323 12.70 -0.51 -7.41
C LEU A 323 12.18 0.36 -8.56
N LEU A 324 11.60 -0.25 -9.61
CA LEU A 324 11.07 0.48 -10.75
C LEU A 324 9.86 1.34 -10.39
N LEU A 325 8.99 0.84 -9.50
CA LEU A 325 7.90 1.62 -8.91
C LEU A 325 8.44 2.83 -8.15
N ALA A 326 9.42 2.63 -7.25
CA ALA A 326 10.02 3.71 -6.47
C ALA A 326 10.72 4.75 -7.36
N ALA A 327 11.48 4.32 -8.38
CA ALA A 327 12.13 5.22 -9.33
C ALA A 327 11.10 6.11 -10.06
N ARG A 328 9.93 5.55 -10.36
CA ARG A 328 8.84 6.31 -10.99
C ARG A 328 8.13 7.23 -9.99
N LEU A 329 7.73 6.69 -8.84
CA LEU A 329 6.76 7.29 -7.92
C LEU A 329 7.39 8.09 -6.78
N LEU A 330 8.55 7.70 -6.25
CA LEU A 330 9.21 8.38 -5.13
C LEU A 330 10.25 9.43 -5.57
N VAL A 331 10.30 9.74 -6.87
CA VAL A 331 11.18 10.78 -7.42
C VAL A 331 10.34 12.00 -7.82
N PRO A 332 10.54 13.17 -7.19
CA PRO A 332 9.76 14.36 -7.49
C PRO A 332 10.08 14.93 -8.87
N ARG A 333 9.22 15.82 -9.35
CA ARG A 333 9.44 16.56 -10.61
C ARG A 333 10.76 17.33 -10.55
N GLY A 334 11.57 17.18 -11.59
CA GLY A 334 12.92 17.78 -11.66
C GLY A 334 14.02 16.88 -11.10
N GLU A 335 13.66 15.71 -10.55
CA GLU A 335 14.57 14.60 -10.21
C GLU A 335 15.63 14.95 -9.16
N LEU A 336 15.46 16.11 -8.52
CA LEU A 336 16.22 16.63 -7.40
C LEU A 336 15.26 16.81 -6.23
N GLY A 337 15.75 16.65 -4.99
CA GLY A 337 14.92 16.78 -3.79
C GLY A 337 14.26 15.49 -3.31
N VAL A 338 14.79 14.32 -3.72
CA VAL A 338 14.48 13.05 -3.06
C VAL A 338 14.90 13.14 -1.59
N SER A 339 14.01 12.78 -0.68
CA SER A 339 14.26 12.77 0.76
C SER A 339 14.45 11.34 1.24
N GLY A 340 15.53 11.07 1.99
CA GLY A 340 15.75 9.77 2.63
C GLY A 340 14.67 9.42 3.66
N LEU A 341 13.93 10.41 4.17
CA LEU A 341 12.82 10.18 5.11
C LEU A 341 11.66 9.42 4.46
N ASP A 342 11.45 9.61 3.15
CA ASP A 342 10.33 9.01 2.41
C ASP A 342 10.52 7.51 2.12
N PHE A 343 11.70 6.95 2.45
CA PHE A 343 12.09 5.57 2.18
C PHE A 343 11.93 4.63 3.37
N LYS A 344 11.32 5.10 4.47
CA LYS A 344 10.95 4.30 5.65
C LYS A 344 9.53 4.64 6.04
N ILE A 345 8.68 3.64 6.25
CA ILE A 345 7.31 3.89 6.69
C ILE A 345 7.26 4.26 8.18
N SER A 346 8.25 3.89 8.99
CA SER A 346 8.29 4.32 10.40
C SER A 346 8.48 5.84 10.56
N ASN A 347 9.07 6.52 9.59
CA ASN A 347 9.19 7.99 9.60
C ASN A 347 7.83 8.68 9.47
N GLN A 348 6.80 8.00 8.92
CA GLN A 348 5.46 8.55 8.81
C GLN A 348 4.80 8.81 10.18
N LYS A 349 5.37 8.30 11.28
CA LYS A 349 4.96 8.66 12.65
C LYS A 349 4.91 10.17 12.88
N GLU A 350 5.81 10.92 12.24
CA GLU A 350 5.84 12.39 12.33
C GLU A 350 4.51 13.03 11.89
N ASN A 351 3.84 12.42 10.91
CA ASN A 351 2.53 12.86 10.41
C ASN A 351 1.38 12.53 11.38
N LEU A 352 1.63 11.70 12.40
CA LEU A 352 0.59 11.14 13.28
C LEU A 352 0.65 11.67 14.72
N LEU A 353 1.73 12.36 15.11
CA LEU A 353 2.01 12.77 16.49
C LEU A 353 0.87 13.53 17.19
N ASN A 354 0.17 14.37 16.45
CA ASN A 354 -0.95 15.18 16.94
C ASN A 354 -2.33 14.63 16.53
N GLY A 355 -2.38 13.44 15.93
CA GLY A 355 -3.59 12.86 15.37
C GLY A 355 -4.19 13.65 14.20
N ALA A 356 -3.41 14.47 13.47
CA ALA A 356 -3.92 15.28 12.36
C ALA A 356 -4.31 14.45 11.13
N HIS A 357 -3.67 13.31 10.92
CA HIS A 357 -3.97 12.42 9.80
C HIS A 357 -4.41 11.03 10.30
N PRO A 358 -5.22 10.29 9.51
CA PRO A 358 -5.54 8.89 9.81
C PRO A 358 -4.28 8.02 9.90
N LEU A 359 -4.34 6.93 10.66
CA LEU A 359 -3.26 5.95 10.70
C LEU A 359 -3.30 5.09 9.42
N PRO A 360 -2.25 5.10 8.58
CA PRO A 360 -2.18 4.24 7.41
C PRO A 360 -1.84 2.80 7.82
N ILE A 361 -2.60 1.86 7.28
CA ILE A 361 -2.37 0.42 7.36
C ILE A 361 -2.08 -0.08 5.94
N TYR A 362 -0.90 -0.65 5.74
CA TYR A 362 -0.52 -1.33 4.51
C TYR A 362 -0.66 -2.83 4.72
N THR A 363 -0.93 -3.59 3.66
CA THR A 363 -1.24 -5.01 3.78
C THR A 363 -0.44 -5.87 2.81
N ALA A 364 -0.04 -7.04 3.30
CA ALA A 364 0.51 -8.13 2.49
C ALA A 364 0.01 -9.47 3.05
N VAL A 365 0.14 -10.53 2.27
CA VAL A 365 -0.21 -11.88 2.71
C VAL A 365 0.95 -12.85 2.54
N ARG A 366 0.96 -13.90 3.36
CA ARG A 366 1.79 -15.09 3.18
C ARG A 366 0.89 -16.27 2.87
N HIS A 367 1.24 -17.04 1.84
CA HIS A 367 0.55 -18.29 1.54
C HIS A 367 1.20 -19.43 2.34
N GLU A 368 0.47 -20.03 3.28
CA GLU A 368 0.91 -21.22 3.99
C GLU A 368 0.41 -22.47 3.27
N ILE A 369 1.34 -23.38 2.93
CA ILE A 369 1.03 -24.69 2.34
C ILE A 369 1.54 -25.77 3.30
N PRO A 370 0.64 -26.43 4.06
CA PRO A 370 1.01 -27.47 5.01
C PRO A 370 1.86 -28.60 4.39
N GLY A 371 2.90 -29.05 5.09
CA GLY A 371 3.72 -30.20 4.68
C GLY A 371 4.85 -29.89 3.68
N ILE A 372 4.88 -28.71 3.06
CA ILE A 372 6.07 -28.24 2.33
C ILE A 372 7.05 -27.66 3.36
N VAL A 373 8.08 -28.44 3.70
CA VAL A 373 9.22 -27.91 4.46
C VAL A 373 10.16 -27.23 3.47
N GLU A 374 10.15 -25.90 3.46
CA GLU A 374 11.12 -25.10 2.72
C GLU A 374 12.52 -25.44 3.22
N GLY A 375 13.34 -26.02 2.35
CA GLY A 375 14.78 -26.21 2.59
C GLY A 375 15.57 -24.99 2.12
N ALA A 376 16.88 -24.99 2.37
CA ALA A 376 17.79 -23.94 1.86
C ALA A 376 17.78 -23.82 0.32
N ASP A 377 17.34 -24.86 -0.40
CA ASP A 377 17.28 -24.92 -1.87
C ASP A 377 15.83 -24.78 -2.42
N GLY A 378 14.91 -24.21 -1.63
CA GLY A 378 13.50 -24.02 -2.01
C GLY A 378 12.56 -25.17 -1.64
N PRO A 379 11.28 -25.11 -2.07
CA PRO A 379 10.28 -26.11 -1.74
C PRO A 379 10.62 -27.45 -2.42
N LYS A 380 10.80 -28.52 -1.62
CA LYS A 380 10.93 -29.86 -2.17
C LYS A 380 9.56 -30.34 -2.67
N PRO A 381 9.46 -30.86 -3.91
CA PRO A 381 8.19 -31.34 -4.42
C PRO A 381 7.66 -32.47 -3.53
N LEU A 382 6.46 -32.27 -3.00
CA LEU A 382 5.71 -33.33 -2.32
C LEU A 382 5.18 -34.32 -3.38
N PRO A 383 4.95 -35.59 -3.02
CA PRO A 383 4.17 -36.50 -3.85
C PRO A 383 2.80 -35.90 -4.18
N GLU A 384 2.29 -36.07 -5.41
CA GLU A 384 1.07 -35.41 -5.90
C GLU A 384 -0.16 -35.59 -4.98
N ASP A 385 -0.31 -36.75 -4.34
CA ASP A 385 -1.42 -37.02 -3.43
C ASP A 385 -1.34 -36.21 -2.13
N LEU A 386 -0.13 -35.96 -1.62
CA LEU A 386 0.10 -35.11 -0.45
C LEU A 386 0.02 -33.62 -0.81
N MET A 387 0.37 -33.24 -2.04
CA MET A 387 0.17 -31.88 -2.54
C MET A 387 -1.32 -31.52 -2.59
N ARG A 388 -2.17 -32.41 -3.11
CA ARG A 388 -3.62 -32.18 -3.18
C ARG A 388 -4.27 -32.03 -1.80
N GLU A 389 -3.75 -32.72 -0.79
CA GLU A 389 -4.26 -32.60 0.59
C GLU A 389 -3.74 -31.32 1.25
N ALA A 390 -2.47 -30.97 1.04
CA ALA A 390 -1.88 -29.70 1.49
C ALA A 390 -2.57 -28.47 0.88
N GLU A 391 -3.00 -28.54 -0.38
CA GLU A 391 -3.78 -27.51 -1.07
C GLU A 391 -5.19 -27.36 -0.47
N LYS A 392 -5.83 -28.45 -0.05
CA LYS A 392 -7.09 -28.40 0.69
C LYS A 392 -6.95 -27.85 2.11
N GLU A 393 -5.73 -27.65 2.58
CA GLU A 393 -5.46 -27.08 3.89
C GLU A 393 -4.71 -25.75 3.81
N SER A 394 -4.35 -25.24 2.62
CA SER A 394 -3.59 -24.00 2.47
C SER A 394 -4.44 -22.76 2.78
N TRP A 395 -3.84 -21.72 3.34
CA TRP A 395 -4.51 -20.45 3.63
C TRP A 395 -3.56 -19.26 3.56
N PHE A 396 -4.14 -18.05 3.51
CA PHE A 396 -3.39 -16.80 3.58
C PHE A 396 -3.33 -16.26 5.01
N GLN A 397 -2.13 -15.91 5.46
CA GLN A 397 -1.90 -15.16 6.69
C GLN A 397 -1.73 -13.68 6.36
N TRP A 398 -2.50 -12.81 7.02
CA TRP A 398 -2.45 -11.37 6.78
C TRP A 398 -1.39 -10.69 7.63
N PHE A 399 -0.61 -9.82 6.98
CA PHE A 399 0.38 -8.98 7.62
C PHE A 399 0.01 -7.52 7.46
N GLU A 400 0.02 -6.82 8.57
CA GLU A 400 -0.25 -5.39 8.67
C GLU A 400 1.06 -4.64 8.87
N PHE A 401 1.26 -3.59 8.08
CA PHE A 401 2.33 -2.63 8.31
C PHE A 401 1.68 -1.32 8.71
N THR A 402 2.05 -0.81 9.86
CA THR A 402 1.74 0.57 10.27
C THR A 402 3.05 1.30 10.50
N PRO A 403 3.07 2.64 10.62
CA PRO A 403 4.28 3.33 11.03
C PRO A 403 4.80 2.85 12.39
N TYR A 404 3.95 2.28 13.26
CA TYR A 404 4.30 1.81 14.61
C TYR A 404 4.82 0.37 14.64
N GLU A 405 4.05 -0.55 14.05
CA GLU A 405 4.27 -1.99 14.17
C GLU A 405 4.05 -2.71 12.83
N PHE A 406 4.87 -3.74 12.59
CA PHE A 406 4.63 -4.82 11.63
C PHE A 406 4.07 -6.02 12.39
N PHE A 407 2.84 -6.44 12.08
CA PHE A 407 2.06 -7.36 12.91
C PHE A 407 1.33 -8.40 12.06
N CYS A 408 1.17 -9.62 12.59
CA CYS A 408 0.30 -10.64 12.03
C CYS A 408 -0.62 -11.19 13.12
N GLU A 409 -1.93 -11.10 12.89
CA GLU A 409 -2.95 -11.50 13.86
C GLU A 409 -2.99 -13.02 14.05
N GLU A 410 -2.81 -13.79 12.97
CA GLU A 410 -2.72 -15.25 12.99
C GLU A 410 -1.58 -15.73 13.89
N LEU A 411 -0.51 -14.95 14.02
CA LEU A 411 0.64 -15.22 14.88
C LEU A 411 0.49 -14.61 16.28
N ASN A 412 -0.45 -13.68 16.48
CA ASN A 412 -0.53 -12.80 17.65
C ASN A 412 0.82 -12.17 18.01
N ALA A 413 1.58 -11.80 16.98
CA ALA A 413 2.95 -11.35 17.13
C ALA A 413 3.25 -10.18 16.19
N GLY A 414 4.11 -9.28 16.65
CA GLY A 414 4.62 -8.17 15.84
C GLY A 414 5.95 -7.64 16.35
N ILE A 415 6.55 -6.77 15.53
CA ILE A 415 7.79 -6.05 15.84
C ILE A 415 7.61 -4.57 15.52
N PRO A 416 8.37 -3.67 16.16
CA PRO A 416 8.40 -2.27 15.74
C PRO A 416 8.78 -2.16 14.27
N THR A 417 8.09 -1.32 13.52
CA THR A 417 8.30 -1.23 12.06
C THR A 417 9.72 -0.87 11.67
N TRP A 418 10.41 -0.04 12.48
CA TRP A 418 11.81 0.31 12.26
C TRP A 418 12.77 -0.90 12.34
N ALA A 419 12.33 -2.02 12.91
CA ALA A 419 13.11 -3.26 13.00
C ALA A 419 12.85 -4.23 11.84
N LEU A 420 11.93 -3.88 10.93
CA LEU A 420 11.61 -4.70 9.77
C LEU A 420 12.85 -4.90 8.90
N GLY A 421 13.11 -6.13 8.47
CA GLY A 421 14.32 -6.50 7.74
C GLY A 421 15.44 -7.09 8.61
N ARG A 422 15.35 -7.03 9.94
CA ARG A 422 16.34 -7.66 10.82
C ARG A 422 16.03 -9.14 11.04
N HIS A 423 17.07 -9.96 11.23
CA HIS A 423 16.90 -11.35 11.67
C HIS A 423 16.53 -11.42 13.15
N PHE A 424 15.68 -12.38 13.51
CA PHE A 424 15.32 -12.69 14.88
C PHE A 424 15.52 -14.18 15.17
N ASN A 425 15.75 -14.50 16.44
CA ASN A 425 15.67 -15.86 16.94
C ASN A 425 15.15 -15.84 18.38
N GLY A 426 14.19 -16.71 18.69
CA GLY A 426 13.61 -16.82 20.02
C GLY A 426 12.94 -15.54 20.53
N GLY A 427 12.48 -14.68 19.62
CA GLY A 427 11.81 -13.41 19.95
C GLY A 427 12.73 -12.20 20.13
N THR A 428 14.03 -12.34 19.84
CA THR A 428 15.02 -11.26 19.95
C THR A 428 15.78 -11.06 18.65
N ASN A 429 16.02 -9.80 18.26
CA ASN A 429 16.81 -9.49 17.08
C ASN A 429 18.24 -10.02 17.23
N GLN A 430 18.79 -10.59 16.16
CA GLN A 430 20.17 -11.05 16.11
C GLN A 430 21.07 -9.88 15.75
N LEU A 431 22.16 -9.72 16.52
CA LEU A 431 23.18 -8.71 16.23
C LEU A 431 24.26 -9.36 15.35
N PRO A 432 24.60 -8.76 14.20
CA PRO A 432 25.71 -9.25 13.39
C PRO A 432 27.06 -9.14 14.12
N ASP A 433 27.98 -10.06 13.87
CA ASP A 433 29.33 -9.97 14.43
C ASP A 433 30.06 -8.72 13.91
N ARG A 434 30.44 -7.83 14.83
CA ARG A 434 31.23 -6.60 14.58
C ARG A 434 30.54 -5.49 13.75
N ASN A 435 29.24 -5.60 13.47
CA ASN A 435 28.45 -4.58 12.77
C ASN A 435 27.16 -4.26 13.55
N TYR A 436 26.53 -3.12 13.23
CA TYR A 436 25.18 -2.84 13.70
C TYR A 436 24.15 -3.65 12.89
N PRO A 437 22.95 -3.91 13.45
CA PRO A 437 21.82 -4.40 12.68
C PRO A 437 21.53 -3.52 11.48
N ILE A 438 20.94 -4.10 10.43
CA ILE A 438 20.49 -3.29 9.29
C ILE A 438 19.36 -2.31 9.69
N PRO A 439 19.28 -1.17 9.00
CA PRO A 439 18.16 -0.25 9.15
C PRO A 439 16.85 -0.90 8.67
N GLU A 440 15.74 -0.19 8.88
CA GLU A 440 14.42 -0.59 8.38
C GLU A 440 14.44 -0.91 6.88
N LEU A 441 13.80 -2.03 6.51
CA LEU A 441 13.52 -2.41 5.13
C LEU A 441 12.89 -1.25 4.35
N ARG A 442 13.44 -0.91 3.19
CA ARG A 442 13.08 0.34 2.51
C ARG A 442 11.74 0.21 1.79
N VAL A 443 11.09 1.36 1.64
CA VAL A 443 9.81 1.48 0.93
C VAL A 443 9.84 0.87 -0.49
N PRO A 444 10.91 0.96 -1.31
CA PRO A 444 10.96 0.28 -2.60
C PRO A 444 10.68 -1.23 -2.53
N GLU A 445 11.28 -1.96 -1.59
CA GLU A 445 10.99 -3.39 -1.41
C GLU A 445 9.53 -3.60 -1.00
N LEU A 446 9.02 -2.78 -0.07
CA LEU A 446 7.63 -2.84 0.39
C LEU A 446 6.62 -2.57 -0.73
N MET A 447 6.88 -1.58 -1.60
CA MET A 447 6.05 -1.29 -2.77
C MET A 447 6.00 -2.48 -3.73
N GLY A 448 7.12 -3.19 -3.87
CA GLY A 448 7.20 -4.45 -4.61
C GLY A 448 6.31 -5.51 -3.98
N ILE A 449 6.47 -5.78 -2.68
CA ILE A 449 5.67 -6.75 -1.92
C ILE A 449 4.19 -6.46 -2.06
N TRP A 450 3.77 -5.24 -1.76
CA TRP A 450 2.36 -4.84 -1.80
C TRP A 450 1.76 -4.95 -3.18
N GLY A 451 2.54 -4.79 -4.26
CA GLY A 451 2.07 -4.81 -5.65
C GLY A 451 2.36 -6.09 -6.43
N SER A 452 2.80 -7.14 -5.76
CA SER A 452 3.30 -8.39 -6.37
C SER A 452 2.20 -9.39 -6.77
N ALA A 453 0.99 -8.93 -7.14
CA ALA A 453 -0.12 -9.81 -7.54
C ALA A 453 0.23 -10.78 -8.68
N PHE A 454 1.21 -10.46 -9.52
CA PHE A 454 1.74 -11.36 -10.56
C PHE A 454 2.40 -12.64 -10.00
N CYS A 455 2.70 -12.72 -8.69
CA CYS A 455 3.13 -13.97 -8.05
C CYS A 455 2.02 -15.04 -8.07
N ALA A 456 0.75 -14.62 -8.18
CA ALA A 456 -0.37 -15.53 -8.24
C ALA A 456 -0.47 -16.26 -9.58
N THR A 457 -0.23 -15.60 -10.72
CA THR A 457 -0.78 -16.10 -12.00
C THR A 457 -0.08 -15.61 -13.28
N LEU A 458 0.29 -16.59 -14.12
CA LEU A 458 0.42 -16.46 -15.58
C LEU A 458 -0.95 -16.57 -16.29
N SER A 459 -1.97 -17.10 -15.61
CA SER A 459 -3.33 -17.33 -16.12
C SER A 459 -4.15 -16.04 -16.27
N HIS A 460 -3.97 -15.05 -15.39
CA HIS A 460 -4.59 -13.72 -15.49
C HIS A 460 -4.01 -12.92 -16.68
N TYR A 461 -2.68 -12.95 -16.86
CA TYR A 461 -2.00 -12.34 -18.01
C TYR A 461 -2.62 -12.81 -19.33
N TYR A 462 -2.94 -14.10 -19.44
CA TYR A 462 -3.53 -14.66 -20.65
C TYR A 462 -5.02 -14.32 -20.82
N LYS A 463 -5.77 -14.13 -19.73
CA LYS A 463 -7.19 -13.71 -19.77
C LYS A 463 -7.35 -12.23 -20.16
N GLU A 464 -6.52 -11.34 -19.61
CA GLU A 464 -6.54 -9.91 -19.95
C GLU A 464 -5.88 -9.62 -21.31
N ALA A 465 -4.87 -10.37 -21.74
CA ALA A 465 -4.30 -10.26 -23.09
C ALA A 465 -5.12 -10.98 -24.18
N ARG A 466 -6.14 -11.77 -23.81
CA ARG A 466 -6.96 -12.58 -24.73
C ARG A 466 -7.58 -11.77 -25.89
N PRO A 467 -8.05 -10.53 -25.72
CA PRO A 467 -8.57 -9.72 -26.82
C PRO A 467 -7.46 -9.35 -27.82
N LEU A 468 -6.26 -9.06 -27.32
CA LEU A 468 -5.07 -8.69 -28.11
C LEU A 468 -4.48 -9.89 -28.85
N VAL A 469 -4.46 -11.07 -28.23
CA VAL A 469 -3.95 -12.32 -28.83
C VAL A 469 -4.92 -12.85 -29.90
N LYS A 470 -6.24 -12.66 -29.73
CA LYS A 470 -7.24 -13.02 -30.75
C LYS A 470 -7.23 -12.13 -31.98
N SER A 471 -6.81 -10.86 -31.86
CA SER A 471 -6.81 -9.91 -32.98
C SER A 471 -5.58 -10.06 -33.90
N LEU A 472 -4.53 -10.74 -33.42
CA LEU A 472 -3.35 -11.11 -34.21
C LEU A 472 -3.63 -12.39 -35.01
N ALA A 473 -3.86 -12.24 -36.31
CA ALA A 473 -4.03 -13.36 -37.24
C ALA A 473 -2.79 -14.26 -37.24
N GLY A 474 -2.86 -15.42 -36.58
CA GLY A 474 -1.79 -16.44 -36.57
C GLY A 474 -1.60 -17.22 -35.26
N PHE A 475 -2.20 -16.79 -34.14
CA PHE A 475 -1.96 -17.38 -32.82
C PHE A 475 -3.00 -18.42 -32.35
N GLY A 476 -3.96 -18.81 -33.19
CA GLY A 476 -5.02 -19.77 -32.82
C GLY A 476 -4.54 -21.18 -32.43
N GLY A 477 -3.31 -21.57 -32.78
CA GLY A 477 -2.71 -22.85 -32.40
C GLY A 477 -2.07 -22.87 -31.00
N ILE A 478 -1.87 -21.72 -30.37
CA ILE A 478 -1.26 -21.60 -29.03
C ILE A 478 -2.32 -21.75 -27.93
N ASP A 479 -3.58 -21.40 -28.22
CA ASP A 479 -4.72 -21.56 -27.31
C ASP A 479 -4.96 -23.03 -26.89
N SER A 480 -4.79 -23.99 -27.81
CA SER A 480 -5.00 -25.42 -27.53
C SER A 480 -3.81 -26.08 -26.82
N LEU A 481 -2.59 -25.57 -27.05
CA LEU A 481 -1.36 -26.06 -26.42
C LEU A 481 -1.21 -25.58 -24.96
N ILE A 482 -1.77 -24.42 -24.63
CA ILE A 482 -1.76 -23.84 -23.27
C ILE A 482 -2.90 -24.40 -22.41
N GLN A 483 -4.10 -24.60 -22.97
CA GLN A 483 -5.20 -25.27 -22.26
C GLN A 483 -4.84 -26.69 -21.79
N GLY A 484 -4.03 -27.43 -22.58
CA GLY A 484 -3.60 -28.78 -22.24
C GLY A 484 -2.51 -28.88 -21.15
N LYS A 485 -1.82 -27.78 -20.80
CA LYS A 485 -0.73 -27.75 -19.81
C LYS A 485 -1.03 -26.92 -18.55
N ASN A 486 -2.18 -26.25 -18.50
CA ASN A 486 -2.61 -25.46 -17.35
C ASN A 486 -2.77 -26.29 -16.07
N GLN A 487 -2.98 -27.60 -16.15
CA GLN A 487 -3.21 -28.43 -14.96
C GLN A 487 -1.94 -28.65 -14.11
N ASP A 488 -0.74 -28.49 -14.68
CA ASP A 488 0.53 -28.80 -13.99
C ASP A 488 1.33 -27.54 -13.60
N LEU A 489 1.00 -26.36 -14.13
CA LEU A 489 1.74 -25.11 -13.94
C LEU A 489 1.14 -24.16 -12.87
N ILE A 490 0.05 -24.56 -12.22
CA ILE A 490 -0.67 -23.77 -11.19
C ILE A 490 -0.19 -24.13 -9.75
N ARG A 491 0.69 -25.12 -9.60
CA ARG A 491 0.94 -25.83 -8.32
C ARG A 491 2.05 -25.24 -7.44
N VAL A 492 2.76 -24.21 -7.92
CA VAL A 492 3.77 -23.40 -7.22
C VAL A 492 3.68 -22.01 -7.83
N HIS A 493 3.78 -20.94 -7.02
CA HIS A 493 3.83 -19.57 -7.56
C HIS A 493 4.91 -19.50 -8.66
N PRO A 494 4.56 -19.17 -9.92
CA PRO A 494 5.52 -19.20 -11.03
C PRO A 494 6.62 -18.14 -10.87
N ILE A 495 6.37 -17.15 -10.02
CA ILE A 495 7.30 -16.11 -9.60
C ILE A 495 7.32 -16.14 -8.08
N ASP A 496 8.51 -16.32 -7.50
CA ASP A 496 8.66 -16.39 -6.06
C ASP A 496 8.26 -15.07 -5.38
N PRO A 497 7.44 -15.14 -4.33
CA PRO A 497 7.17 -14.00 -3.45
C PRO A 497 8.46 -13.44 -2.84
N ALA A 498 8.41 -12.19 -2.38
CA ALA A 498 9.58 -11.58 -1.75
C ALA A 498 9.89 -12.25 -0.41
N ALA A 499 11.17 -12.57 -0.19
CA ALA A 499 11.67 -13.00 1.10
C ALA A 499 12.00 -11.79 1.98
N ILE A 500 11.49 -11.79 3.21
CA ILE A 500 11.94 -10.91 4.30
C ILE A 500 12.32 -11.76 5.52
N PRO A 501 13.24 -11.32 6.38
CA PRO A 501 13.58 -12.05 7.60
C PRO A 501 12.38 -12.36 8.49
N ASN A 502 12.33 -13.60 8.96
CA ASN A 502 11.25 -14.09 9.80
C ASN A 502 11.45 -13.70 11.25
N TYR A 503 10.63 -12.75 11.72
CA TYR A 503 10.74 -12.25 13.09
C TYR A 503 10.30 -13.26 14.16
N VAL A 504 9.55 -14.32 13.82
CA VAL A 504 9.07 -15.32 14.78
C VAL A 504 9.87 -16.64 14.78
N MET A 505 11.02 -16.67 14.08
CA MET A 505 11.88 -17.85 14.05
C MET A 505 12.28 -18.29 15.47
N GLY A 506 12.21 -19.60 15.74
CA GLY A 506 12.57 -20.17 17.04
C GLY A 506 11.59 -19.89 18.18
N MET A 507 10.41 -19.31 17.93
CA MET A 507 9.42 -18.98 18.97
C MET A 507 8.38 -20.08 19.24
N LYS A 508 8.69 -21.33 18.90
CA LYS A 508 7.78 -22.46 19.16
C LYS A 508 7.49 -22.58 20.65
N GLY A 509 6.20 -22.66 21.00
CA GLY A 509 5.74 -22.70 22.38
C GLY A 509 5.56 -21.32 23.05
N GLN A 510 5.90 -20.23 22.35
CA GLN A 510 5.61 -18.85 22.79
C GLN A 510 4.41 -18.24 22.05
N LEU A 511 4.12 -18.72 20.84
CA LEU A 511 3.00 -18.26 20.00
C LEU A 511 1.78 -19.19 20.11
N PRO A 512 0.59 -18.78 19.63
CA PRO A 512 -0.61 -19.62 19.63
C PRO A 512 -0.38 -20.98 18.96
N ALA A 513 -1.03 -22.03 19.49
CA ALA A 513 -0.92 -23.39 18.96
C ALA A 513 -1.44 -23.55 17.52
N SER A 514 -2.21 -22.59 17.02
CA SER A 514 -2.68 -22.50 15.63
C SER A 514 -1.59 -22.06 14.64
N CYS A 515 -0.44 -21.60 15.11
CA CYS A 515 0.65 -21.17 14.22
C CYS A 515 1.26 -22.38 13.50
N PRO A 516 1.51 -22.28 12.18
CA PRO A 516 2.09 -23.38 11.42
C PRO A 516 3.52 -23.68 11.87
N GLU A 517 3.91 -24.95 11.89
CA GLU A 517 5.25 -25.38 12.34
C GLU A 517 6.37 -24.81 11.46
N SER A 518 6.08 -24.57 10.18
CA SER A 518 6.98 -23.98 9.19
C SER A 518 7.54 -22.62 9.64
N VAL A 519 6.70 -21.78 10.25
CA VAL A 519 7.06 -20.41 10.66
C VAL A 519 8.10 -20.38 11.79
N PHE A 520 8.26 -21.47 12.55
CA PHE A 520 9.27 -21.52 13.61
C PHE A 520 10.64 -21.93 13.11
N ARG A 521 10.73 -22.47 11.88
CA ARG A 521 11.95 -23.06 11.31
C ARG A 521 12.46 -22.31 10.09
N SER A 522 11.58 -21.69 9.30
CA SER A 522 11.99 -20.91 8.14
C SER A 522 12.68 -19.62 8.59
N SER A 523 13.80 -19.27 7.95
CA SER A 523 14.53 -18.04 8.22
C SER A 523 13.86 -16.81 7.62
N HIS A 524 12.97 -17.01 6.63
CA HIS A 524 12.31 -15.94 5.90
C HIS A 524 10.80 -16.14 5.81
N LEU A 525 10.07 -15.03 5.78
CA LEU A 525 8.66 -14.99 5.39
C LEU A 525 8.60 -14.64 3.90
N ARG A 526 7.76 -15.37 3.16
CA ARG A 526 7.46 -15.13 1.75
C ARG A 526 6.19 -14.30 1.66
N LEU A 527 6.32 -13.00 1.43
CA LEU A 527 5.19 -12.07 1.37
C LEU A 527 4.85 -11.67 -0.06
N MET A 528 3.56 -11.50 -0.31
CA MET A 528 3.01 -11.05 -1.58
C MET A 528 1.79 -10.14 -1.41
N ASP A 529 1.28 -9.63 -2.52
CA ASP A 529 0.14 -8.72 -2.57
C ASP A 529 -1.10 -9.32 -1.89
N ALA A 530 -1.71 -8.55 -0.96
CA ALA A 530 -2.91 -8.97 -0.25
C ALA A 530 -4.14 -9.14 -1.17
N GLY A 531 -4.12 -8.55 -2.36
CA GLY A 531 -5.14 -8.75 -3.39
C GLY A 531 -5.28 -10.19 -3.84
N MET A 532 -4.29 -11.05 -3.54
CA MET A 532 -4.38 -12.50 -3.74
C MET A 532 -5.34 -13.21 -2.78
N SER A 533 -5.59 -12.63 -1.60
CA SER A 533 -6.57 -13.15 -0.64
C SER A 533 -7.89 -12.39 -0.71
N ASN A 534 -7.83 -11.06 -0.63
CA ASN A 534 -9.00 -10.20 -0.75
C ASN A 534 -8.57 -8.83 -1.27
N ASN A 535 -9.23 -8.33 -2.30
CA ASN A 535 -8.87 -7.04 -2.89
C ASN A 535 -9.33 -5.85 -2.04
N LEU A 536 -10.09 -6.04 -0.97
CA LEU A 536 -10.43 -5.02 0.04
C LEU A 536 -9.76 -5.33 1.39
N PRO A 537 -8.96 -4.41 1.97
CA PRO A 537 -8.26 -4.66 3.23
C PRO A 537 -9.17 -4.41 4.45
N ILE A 538 -10.29 -5.13 4.52
CA ILE A 538 -11.25 -4.98 5.63
C ILE A 538 -10.76 -5.72 6.87
N TYR A 539 -10.06 -6.84 6.69
CA TYR A 539 -9.56 -7.70 7.77
C TYR A 539 -8.78 -6.92 8.83
N PRO A 540 -7.76 -6.11 8.48
CA PRO A 540 -7.09 -5.28 9.48
C PRO A 540 -8.05 -4.28 10.15
N LEU A 541 -9.00 -3.69 9.43
CA LEU A 541 -9.90 -2.68 10.02
C LEU A 541 -10.82 -3.25 11.10
N ILE A 542 -11.21 -4.52 10.98
CA ILE A 542 -12.06 -5.20 11.96
C ILE A 542 -11.29 -6.03 12.99
N ARG A 543 -9.96 -5.89 13.04
CA ARG A 543 -9.12 -6.48 14.09
C ARG A 543 -9.63 -6.08 15.48
N PRO A 544 -9.75 -7.02 16.42
CA PRO A 544 -10.17 -6.73 17.79
C PRO A 544 -9.36 -5.60 18.43
N GLY A 545 -10.07 -4.66 19.03
CA GLY A 545 -9.49 -3.48 19.67
C GLY A 545 -9.42 -2.23 18.80
N ARG A 546 -9.64 -2.29 17.48
CA ARG A 546 -9.81 -1.07 16.66
C ARG A 546 -11.20 -0.46 16.78
N ASP A 547 -12.20 -1.30 17.07
CA ASP A 547 -13.59 -0.93 17.36
C ASP A 547 -14.20 0.00 16.30
N VAL A 548 -13.94 -0.30 15.02
CA VAL A 548 -14.45 0.49 13.88
C VAL A 548 -15.97 0.43 13.84
N ASP A 549 -16.62 1.59 13.80
CA ASP A 549 -18.07 1.71 13.71
C ASP A 549 -18.56 1.86 12.26
N VAL A 550 -17.76 2.53 11.41
CA VAL A 550 -18.09 2.82 10.00
C VAL A 550 -16.89 2.48 9.12
N ILE A 551 -17.10 1.70 8.06
CA ILE A 551 -16.12 1.42 7.02
C ILE A 551 -16.59 2.06 5.72
N VAL A 552 -15.77 2.92 5.12
CA VAL A 552 -15.99 3.49 3.80
C VAL A 552 -14.99 2.86 2.82
N ALA A 553 -15.46 1.91 2.03
CA ALA A 553 -14.66 1.15 1.08
C ALA A 553 -14.77 1.73 -0.32
N PHE A 554 -13.63 2.01 -0.94
CA PHE A 554 -13.51 2.42 -2.34
C PHE A 554 -12.94 1.27 -3.15
N ASP A 555 -13.72 0.78 -4.11
CA ASP A 555 -13.37 -0.36 -4.94
C ASP A 555 -13.09 0.08 -6.38
N ALA A 556 -11.82 -0.05 -6.77
CA ALA A 556 -11.30 0.16 -8.10
C ALA A 556 -10.80 -1.15 -8.74
N SER A 557 -11.39 -2.29 -8.37
CA SER A 557 -11.15 -3.60 -9.00
C SER A 557 -11.55 -3.58 -10.49
N ALA A 558 -10.98 -4.49 -11.28
CA ALA A 558 -11.39 -4.66 -12.68
C ALA A 558 -12.76 -5.36 -12.77
N ASP A 559 -13.03 -6.31 -11.88
CA ASP A 559 -14.19 -7.20 -11.93
C ASP A 559 -15.25 -6.89 -10.86
N ILE A 560 -15.56 -5.60 -10.65
CA ILE A 560 -16.45 -5.13 -9.57
C ILE A 560 -17.80 -5.85 -9.54
N LYS A 561 -18.40 -6.19 -10.69
CA LYS A 561 -19.71 -6.86 -10.70
C LYS A 561 -19.61 -8.38 -10.52
N GLN A 562 -18.44 -8.97 -10.77
CA GLN A 562 -18.28 -10.43 -10.77
C GLN A 562 -17.80 -10.94 -9.40
N GLU A 563 -16.92 -10.19 -8.72
CA GLU A 563 -16.32 -10.61 -7.45
C GLU A 563 -16.80 -9.77 -6.27
N ASN A 564 -17.65 -10.39 -5.43
CA ASN A 564 -18.12 -9.80 -4.19
C ASN A 564 -17.06 -9.94 -3.07
N TRP A 565 -16.11 -9.00 -3.02
CA TRP A 565 -15.05 -8.95 -2.01
C TRP A 565 -15.57 -8.78 -0.57
N LEU A 566 -16.77 -8.20 -0.38
CA LEU A 566 -17.40 -8.09 0.94
C LEU A 566 -17.82 -9.46 1.49
N SER A 567 -18.28 -10.36 0.63
CA SER A 567 -18.67 -11.73 1.04
C SER A 567 -17.48 -12.55 1.55
N VAL A 568 -16.26 -12.28 1.08
CA VAL A 568 -15.02 -12.93 1.55
C VAL A 568 -14.71 -12.54 3.01
N VAL A 569 -15.23 -11.41 3.49
CA VAL A 569 -15.08 -10.99 4.89
C VAL A 569 -15.97 -11.79 5.84
N ASP A 570 -17.08 -12.36 5.37
CA ASP A 570 -18.00 -13.12 6.21
C ASP A 570 -17.31 -14.31 6.89
N GLY A 571 -16.45 -15.02 6.15
CA GLY A 571 -15.67 -16.15 6.69
C GLY A 571 -14.75 -15.72 7.83
N TYR A 572 -14.01 -14.63 7.62
CA TYR A 572 -13.12 -14.07 8.64
C TYR A 572 -13.90 -13.55 9.86
N ALA A 573 -14.98 -12.79 9.64
CA ALA A 573 -15.82 -12.27 10.71
C ALA A 573 -16.39 -13.40 11.58
N ARG A 574 -16.81 -14.51 10.96
CA ARG A 574 -17.27 -15.72 11.67
C ARG A 574 -16.14 -16.41 12.42
N GLN A 575 -15.00 -16.65 11.76
CA GLN A 575 -13.84 -17.33 12.35
C GLN A 575 -13.31 -16.58 13.58
N ARG A 576 -13.35 -15.24 13.56
CA ARG A 576 -12.84 -14.38 14.64
C ARG A 576 -13.92 -13.93 15.63
N GLY A 577 -15.18 -14.32 15.42
CA GLY A 577 -16.29 -13.92 16.30
C GLY A 577 -16.55 -12.41 16.31
N ILE A 578 -16.29 -11.72 15.20
CA ILE A 578 -16.52 -10.29 15.05
C ILE A 578 -18.03 -10.03 15.06
N LYS A 579 -18.51 -9.38 16.13
CA LYS A 579 -19.92 -9.00 16.27
C LYS A 579 -20.22 -7.75 15.44
N GLY A 580 -21.41 -7.69 14.84
CA GLY A 580 -21.85 -6.50 14.14
C GLY A 580 -21.37 -6.37 12.69
N TRP A 581 -20.62 -7.33 12.14
CA TRP A 581 -20.34 -7.36 10.69
C TRP A 581 -21.65 -7.60 9.90
N PRO A 582 -21.92 -6.87 8.79
CA PRO A 582 -23.07 -7.13 7.94
C PRO A 582 -22.89 -8.42 7.14
N VAL A 583 -23.20 -9.57 7.76
CA VAL A 583 -23.14 -10.89 7.12
C VAL A 583 -24.01 -10.89 5.86
N GLY A 584 -23.47 -11.41 4.76
CA GLY A 584 -24.12 -11.43 3.46
C GLY A 584 -24.19 -10.07 2.75
N ALA A 585 -23.35 -9.10 3.14
CA ALA A 585 -23.20 -7.85 2.41
C ALA A 585 -22.65 -8.08 0.98
N GLY A 586 -23.02 -7.16 0.09
CA GLY A 586 -22.68 -7.20 -1.33
C GLY A 586 -23.83 -7.70 -2.21
N TRP A 587 -23.51 -8.17 -3.41
CA TRP A 587 -24.48 -8.52 -4.47
C TRP A 587 -24.45 -10.03 -4.78
N PRO A 588 -25.58 -10.62 -5.22
CA PRO A 588 -25.64 -12.04 -5.56
C PRO A 588 -24.80 -12.36 -6.80
N LYS A 589 -24.10 -13.51 -6.81
CA LYS A 589 -23.56 -14.07 -8.07
C LYS A 589 -24.72 -14.53 -8.95
N GLU A 590 -24.73 -14.18 -10.24
CA GLU A 590 -25.75 -14.67 -11.19
C GLU A 590 -25.79 -16.21 -11.14
N SER A 591 -26.91 -16.74 -10.63
CA SER A 591 -27.21 -18.18 -10.45
C SER A 591 -26.15 -19.00 -9.71
N SER A 592 -26.22 -18.99 -8.38
CA SER A 592 -25.77 -20.16 -7.60
C SER A 592 -26.71 -20.38 -6.41
N SER A 593 -27.00 -21.65 -6.13
CA SER A 593 -27.88 -22.02 -5.01
C SER A 593 -27.17 -21.80 -3.66
N LEU A 594 -27.93 -21.61 -2.57
CA LEU A 594 -27.40 -21.40 -1.21
C LEU A 594 -26.43 -22.51 -0.73
N GLU A 595 -26.54 -23.73 -1.25
CA GLU A 595 -25.59 -24.82 -0.98
C GLU A 595 -24.24 -24.62 -1.69
N GLU A 596 -24.24 -24.01 -2.88
CA GLU A 596 -23.01 -23.64 -3.58
C GLU A 596 -22.30 -22.46 -2.93
N THR A 597 -23.00 -21.55 -2.23
CA THR A 597 -22.36 -20.48 -1.46
C THR A 597 -21.60 -21.02 -0.25
N LYS A 598 -22.16 -22.04 0.43
CA LYS A 598 -21.48 -22.75 1.52
C LYS A 598 -20.28 -23.55 1.03
N GLN A 599 -20.42 -24.18 -0.14
CA GLN A 599 -19.32 -24.90 -0.77
C GLN A 599 -18.26 -23.94 -1.32
N ALA A 600 -18.64 -22.77 -1.82
CA ALA A 600 -17.74 -21.68 -2.23
C ALA A 600 -17.06 -20.98 -1.05
N LEU A 601 -17.59 -21.03 0.17
CA LEU A 601 -16.92 -20.55 1.39
C LEU A 601 -15.83 -21.52 1.87
N HIS A 602 -16.05 -22.82 1.67
CA HIS A 602 -15.02 -23.85 1.91
C HIS A 602 -14.02 -23.91 0.75
N GLU A 603 -14.45 -23.64 -0.48
CA GLU A 603 -13.60 -23.60 -1.67
C GLU A 603 -12.92 -22.23 -1.84
N SER A 604 -13.40 -21.10 -1.34
CA SER A 604 -12.67 -19.81 -1.45
C SER A 604 -11.41 -19.78 -0.59
N GLN A 605 -11.35 -20.65 0.42
CA GLN A 605 -10.13 -20.93 1.18
C GLN A 605 -9.28 -22.06 0.55
N HIS A 606 -9.84 -22.85 -0.38
CA HIS A 606 -9.24 -24.11 -0.88
C HIS A 606 -9.29 -24.33 -2.42
N ALA A 607 -9.61 -23.32 -3.22
CA ALA A 607 -9.81 -23.48 -4.66
C ALA A 607 -8.50 -23.23 -5.39
N SER A 608 -7.91 -24.31 -5.90
CA SER A 608 -7.14 -24.20 -7.13
C SER A 608 -8.05 -23.75 -8.27
N GLU A 609 -7.53 -22.90 -9.16
CA GLU A 609 -8.21 -22.18 -10.24
C GLU A 609 -8.98 -23.05 -11.26
N GLN A 610 -8.90 -24.37 -11.12
CA GLN A 610 -9.45 -25.35 -12.08
C GLN A 610 -10.98 -25.36 -12.12
N LYS A 611 -11.67 -25.31 -10.97
CA LYS A 611 -13.15 -25.28 -10.92
C LYS A 611 -13.76 -23.97 -11.41
N ALA A 612 -13.04 -22.85 -11.24
CA ALA A 612 -13.43 -21.55 -11.77
C ALA A 612 -13.35 -21.53 -13.32
N ASN A 613 -12.34 -22.19 -13.89
CA ASN A 613 -12.17 -22.29 -15.35
C ASN A 613 -13.17 -23.24 -16.03
N GLU A 614 -13.59 -24.34 -15.38
CA GLU A 614 -14.63 -25.24 -15.92
C GLU A 614 -15.99 -24.55 -15.99
N LYS A 615 -16.39 -23.82 -14.94
CA LYS A 615 -17.65 -23.05 -14.93
C LYS A 615 -17.67 -21.92 -15.98
N MET A 616 -16.52 -21.33 -16.33
CA MET A 616 -16.41 -20.36 -17.43
C MET A 616 -16.61 -20.97 -18.83
N ALA A 617 -16.19 -22.23 -19.03
CA ALA A 617 -16.36 -22.92 -20.31
C ALA A 617 -17.81 -23.34 -20.54
N ASP A 618 -18.49 -23.82 -19.50
CA ASP A 618 -19.89 -24.22 -19.56
C ASP A 618 -20.84 -23.02 -19.71
N ALA A 619 -20.55 -21.89 -19.06
CA ALA A 619 -21.33 -20.65 -19.17
C ALA A 619 -21.33 -20.04 -20.59
N GLN A 620 -20.27 -20.26 -21.39
CA GLN A 620 -20.23 -19.81 -22.78
C GLN A 620 -21.06 -20.67 -23.73
N SER A 621 -21.40 -21.91 -23.34
CA SER A 621 -22.12 -22.86 -24.20
C SER A 621 -23.65 -22.84 -24.02
N HIS A 622 -24.14 -22.31 -22.89
CA HIS A 622 -25.56 -22.35 -22.52
C HIS A 622 -26.36 -21.05 -22.72
N SER A 623 -25.81 -20.04 -23.40
CA SER A 623 -26.50 -18.77 -23.69
C SER A 623 -27.58 -18.83 -24.78
N LEU A 624 -28.05 -20.03 -25.15
CA LEU A 624 -29.20 -20.22 -26.03
C LEU A 624 -30.17 -21.24 -25.41
N SER A 625 -31.30 -20.72 -24.92
CA SER A 625 -32.54 -21.38 -24.48
C SER A 625 -32.73 -21.65 -22.98
N HIS A 626 -33.46 -20.77 -22.29
CA HIS A 626 -34.84 -21.03 -21.85
C HIS A 626 -35.41 -19.83 -21.08
N SER A 627 -36.69 -19.53 -21.33
CA SER A 627 -37.48 -18.52 -20.61
C SER A 627 -38.54 -19.18 -19.73
N LYS A 628 -38.91 -18.46 -18.65
CA LYS A 628 -40.02 -18.67 -17.69
C LYS A 628 -39.81 -19.88 -16.76
N ASP A 629 -39.72 -19.76 -15.43
CA ASP A 629 -40.68 -19.15 -14.52
C ASP A 629 -40.11 -18.99 -13.08
N SER A 630 -40.80 -18.20 -12.24
CA SER A 630 -40.77 -18.13 -10.75
C SER A 630 -39.93 -17.05 -10.01
N ASN A 631 -40.57 -15.89 -9.83
CA ASN A 631 -40.74 -15.10 -8.59
C ASN A 631 -39.74 -15.22 -7.41
N LYS A 632 -38.71 -14.36 -7.42
CA LYS A 632 -38.41 -13.30 -6.41
C LYS A 632 -37.05 -12.72 -6.81
N ALA A 633 -37.05 -11.57 -7.48
CA ALA A 633 -35.82 -10.91 -7.92
C ALA A 633 -34.99 -10.49 -6.68
N ALA A 634 -33.81 -11.08 -6.51
CA ALA A 634 -32.78 -10.50 -5.68
C ALA A 634 -32.18 -9.31 -6.45
N ASP A 635 -32.19 -8.14 -5.84
CA ASP A 635 -31.64 -6.88 -6.36
C ASP A 635 -30.13 -7.03 -6.62
N SER A 636 -29.73 -7.12 -7.88
CA SER A 636 -28.37 -7.44 -8.33
C SER A 636 -27.51 -6.22 -8.68
N ASP A 637 -28.10 -5.02 -8.78
CA ASP A 637 -27.42 -3.88 -9.43
C ASP A 637 -26.82 -2.91 -8.41
N LEU A 638 -25.48 -2.91 -8.34
CA LEU A 638 -24.72 -1.92 -7.57
C LEU A 638 -25.01 -0.49 -8.05
N SER A 639 -25.13 0.44 -7.10
CA SER A 639 -25.22 1.88 -7.35
C SER A 639 -23.87 2.54 -7.03
N TYR A 640 -23.77 3.86 -7.19
CA TYR A 640 -22.56 4.61 -6.87
C TYR A 640 -22.18 4.58 -5.37
N CYS A 641 -23.15 4.34 -4.48
CA CYS A 641 -22.95 4.25 -3.04
C CYS A 641 -23.92 3.22 -2.46
N ASN A 642 -23.37 2.22 -1.77
CA ASN A 642 -24.11 1.06 -1.29
C ASN A 642 -23.85 0.91 0.20
N VAL A 643 -24.92 0.78 0.99
CA VAL A 643 -24.79 0.79 2.45
C VAL A 643 -25.39 -0.49 3.04
N TRP A 644 -24.66 -1.13 3.94
CA TRP A 644 -25.15 -2.22 4.78
C TRP A 644 -24.82 -1.93 6.25
N VAL A 645 -25.63 -2.47 7.15
CA VAL A 645 -25.36 -2.42 8.59
C VAL A 645 -25.53 -3.81 9.18
N GLY A 646 -24.55 -4.26 9.96
CA GLY A 646 -24.64 -5.55 10.64
C GLY A 646 -25.43 -5.46 11.94
N THR A 647 -25.52 -6.59 12.65
CA THR A 647 -26.20 -6.69 13.94
C THR A 647 -25.30 -7.34 14.99
N LYS A 648 -25.38 -6.86 16.22
CA LYS A 648 -24.71 -7.38 17.42
C LYS A 648 -25.57 -8.44 18.14
N GLU A 649 -26.80 -8.67 17.70
CA GLU A 649 -27.70 -9.66 18.31
C GLU A 649 -27.10 -11.07 18.24
N GLU A 650 -26.98 -11.72 19.40
CA GLU A 650 -26.67 -13.14 19.48
C GLU A 650 -27.92 -13.97 19.16
N ARG A 651 -27.84 -14.81 18.12
CA ARG A 651 -28.92 -15.73 17.76
C ARG A 651 -28.60 -17.15 18.21
N ILE A 652 -29.57 -17.77 18.88
CA ILE A 652 -29.50 -19.17 19.36
C ILE A 652 -29.96 -20.16 18.27
N SER A 653 -30.27 -19.69 17.06
CA SER A 653 -30.77 -20.51 15.95
C SER A 653 -29.65 -21.23 15.21
N GLU A 654 -29.81 -22.53 14.95
CA GLU A 654 -28.92 -23.31 14.07
C GLU A 654 -29.03 -22.93 12.58
N LYS A 655 -30.08 -22.19 12.19
CA LYS A 655 -30.23 -21.65 10.83
C LYS A 655 -29.42 -20.37 10.68
N GLU A 656 -28.70 -20.27 9.55
CA GLU A 656 -27.94 -19.08 9.20
C GLU A 656 -28.82 -17.82 9.17
N PRO A 657 -28.28 -16.66 9.60
CA PRO A 657 -29.00 -15.41 9.53
C PRO A 657 -29.31 -15.04 8.07
N PRO A 658 -30.45 -14.37 7.80
CA PRO A 658 -30.71 -13.80 6.50
C PRO A 658 -29.64 -12.74 6.18
N PRO A 659 -29.29 -12.55 4.90
CA PRO A 659 -28.29 -11.57 4.49
C PRO A 659 -28.70 -10.16 4.92
N SER A 660 -27.70 -9.33 5.20
CA SER A 660 -27.89 -7.94 5.60
C SER A 660 -28.60 -7.16 4.49
N LYS A 661 -29.63 -6.39 4.87
CA LYS A 661 -30.41 -5.59 3.91
C LYS A 661 -29.57 -4.39 3.43
N ARG A 662 -29.58 -4.14 2.12
CA ARG A 662 -29.03 -2.92 1.52
C ARG A 662 -29.90 -1.72 1.90
N LEU A 663 -29.27 -0.70 2.46
CA LEU A 663 -29.90 0.56 2.87
C LEU A 663 -29.80 1.61 1.75
N PHE A 664 -30.66 2.62 1.80
CA PHE A 664 -30.74 3.73 0.84
C PHE A 664 -30.89 3.25 -0.61
N HIS A 665 -31.82 2.32 -0.84
CA HIS A 665 -32.05 1.76 -2.17
C HIS A 665 -32.48 2.87 -3.16
N PRO A 666 -31.97 2.89 -4.41
CA PRO A 666 -32.29 3.94 -5.39
C PRO A 666 -33.78 4.11 -5.68
N GLU A 667 -34.59 3.05 -5.53
CA GLU A 667 -36.04 3.10 -5.70
C GLU A 667 -36.78 3.83 -4.55
N GLN A 668 -36.09 4.12 -3.44
CA GLN A 668 -36.61 4.83 -2.28
C GLN A 668 -36.03 6.25 -2.23
N THR A 669 -36.46 7.13 -3.14
CA THR A 669 -35.86 8.47 -3.34
C THR A 669 -36.27 9.54 -2.33
N GLU A 670 -37.36 9.35 -1.58
CA GLU A 670 -37.89 10.40 -0.69
C GLU A 670 -38.04 9.97 0.78
N ASP A 671 -38.24 8.67 1.05
CA ASP A 671 -38.40 8.13 2.40
C ASP A 671 -37.21 7.24 2.78
N HIS A 672 -36.31 7.79 3.60
CA HIS A 672 -35.16 7.07 4.15
C HIS A 672 -35.37 6.59 5.59
N THR A 673 -36.59 6.73 6.14
CA THR A 673 -36.87 6.42 7.54
C THR A 673 -36.56 4.97 7.91
N GLU A 674 -36.81 4.03 6.98
CA GLU A 674 -36.47 2.61 7.18
C GLU A 674 -34.96 2.40 7.32
N SER A 675 -34.17 3.07 6.47
CA SER A 675 -32.70 2.96 6.51
C SER A 675 -32.13 3.58 7.78
N GLU A 676 -32.63 4.75 8.18
CA GLU A 676 -32.26 5.42 9.42
C GLU A 676 -32.66 4.59 10.64
N PHE A 677 -33.85 3.96 10.62
CA PHE A 677 -34.30 3.05 11.66
C PHE A 677 -33.33 1.88 11.85
N HIS A 678 -32.87 1.23 10.77
CA HIS A 678 -31.92 0.13 10.86
C HIS A 678 -30.55 0.56 11.43
N LEU A 679 -30.06 1.75 11.07
CA LEU A 679 -28.80 2.28 11.59
C LEU A 679 -28.86 2.65 13.07
N MET A 680 -30.02 3.15 13.52
CA MET A 680 -30.26 3.64 14.88
C MET A 680 -30.64 2.55 15.89
N GLN A 681 -30.80 1.28 15.47
CA GLN A 681 -31.13 0.21 16.41
C GLN A 681 -30.01 0.05 17.46
N PRO A 682 -30.34 -0.20 18.74
CA PRO A 682 -29.32 -0.41 19.78
C PRO A 682 -28.38 -1.58 19.48
N GLU A 683 -28.90 -2.60 18.79
CA GLU A 683 -28.14 -3.78 18.39
C GLU A 683 -27.43 -3.61 17.05
N ALA A 684 -27.53 -2.45 16.38
CA ALA A 684 -26.86 -2.24 15.12
C ALA A 684 -25.32 -2.27 15.29
N GLY A 685 -24.68 -2.92 14.33
CA GLY A 685 -23.25 -3.21 14.27
C GLY A 685 -22.44 -2.17 13.51
N ILE A 686 -21.46 -2.69 12.77
CA ILE A 686 -20.60 -1.96 11.84
C ILE A 686 -21.44 -1.57 10.62
N ALA A 687 -21.36 -0.30 10.24
CA ALA A 687 -21.92 0.18 8.97
C ALA A 687 -20.85 0.13 7.89
N VAL A 688 -21.14 -0.51 6.76
CA VAL A 688 -20.26 -0.61 5.59
C VAL A 688 -20.87 0.24 4.47
N VAL A 689 -20.14 1.26 4.05
CA VAL A 689 -20.43 2.12 2.91
C VAL A 689 -19.46 1.76 1.80
N TYR A 690 -19.96 1.40 0.63
CA TYR A 690 -19.18 0.86 -0.47
C TYR A 690 -19.38 1.67 -1.75
N PHE A 691 -18.28 2.17 -2.28
CA PHE A 691 -18.17 2.98 -3.48
C PHE A 691 -17.44 2.19 -4.58
N PRO A 692 -18.17 1.56 -5.51
CA PRO A 692 -17.56 0.99 -6.69
C PRO A 692 -17.19 2.11 -7.69
N LEU A 693 -16.02 2.00 -8.33
CA LEU A 693 -15.63 2.85 -9.45
C LEU A 693 -16.37 2.39 -10.71
N ILE A 694 -17.48 3.05 -11.02
CA ILE A 694 -18.36 2.71 -12.15
C ILE A 694 -18.63 3.93 -13.03
N PRO A 695 -18.97 3.75 -14.32
CA PRO A 695 -19.24 4.85 -15.24
C PRO A 695 -20.28 5.82 -14.68
N ASN A 696 -20.02 7.13 -14.77
CA ASN A 696 -20.92 8.15 -14.23
C ASN A 696 -21.16 9.28 -15.24
N PRO A 697 -22.34 9.34 -15.87
CA PRO A 697 -22.68 10.38 -16.84
C PRO A 697 -22.68 11.81 -16.27
N GLU A 698 -22.82 11.96 -14.94
CA GLU A 698 -22.80 13.26 -14.26
C GLU A 698 -21.37 13.73 -13.93
N ALA A 699 -20.34 12.97 -14.29
CA ALA A 699 -18.96 13.39 -14.09
C ALA A 699 -18.68 14.67 -14.90
N PRO A 700 -18.23 15.76 -14.25
CA PRO A 700 -18.10 17.05 -14.91
C PRO A 700 -16.99 17.01 -15.95
N ASP A 701 -17.20 17.67 -17.10
CA ASP A 701 -16.16 17.83 -18.11
C ASP A 701 -14.93 18.55 -17.55
N LEU A 702 -13.76 18.16 -18.06
CA LEU A 702 -12.51 18.84 -17.74
C LEU A 702 -12.54 20.28 -18.29
N PRO A 703 -12.00 21.27 -17.57
CA PRO A 703 -11.81 22.60 -18.12
C PRO A 703 -10.96 22.52 -19.40
N PRO A 704 -11.22 23.37 -20.42
CA PRO A 704 -10.57 23.26 -21.72
C PRO A 704 -9.04 23.37 -21.57
N ALA A 705 -8.33 22.31 -21.95
CA ALA A 705 -6.87 22.29 -21.94
C ALA A 705 -6.29 23.43 -22.80
N GLN A 706 -5.20 24.05 -22.33
CA GLN A 706 -4.42 24.94 -23.19
C GLN A 706 -3.98 24.15 -24.43
N LYS A 707 -4.13 24.76 -25.62
CA LYS A 707 -3.87 24.15 -26.92
C LYS A 707 -2.43 23.64 -27.06
N THR A 708 -2.14 22.44 -26.59
CA THR A 708 -0.97 21.65 -26.96
C THR A 708 -1.43 20.41 -27.73
N ARG A 709 -0.76 20.14 -28.85
CA ARG A 709 -1.15 19.19 -29.93
C ARG A 709 -1.67 17.83 -29.41
N PRO A 710 -2.76 17.27 -29.96
CA PRO A 710 -3.23 15.94 -29.57
C PRO A 710 -2.56 14.82 -30.39
N LEU A 711 -2.14 13.76 -29.69
CA LEU A 711 -2.29 12.38 -30.15
C LEU A 711 -3.57 11.89 -29.44
N SER A 712 -4.65 11.67 -30.20
CA SER A 712 -6.03 11.38 -29.73
C SER A 712 -6.66 12.45 -28.81
N ALA A 713 -7.98 12.63 -28.90
CA ALA A 713 -8.70 13.46 -27.93
C ALA A 713 -8.67 12.76 -26.56
N PRO A 714 -8.40 13.47 -25.45
CA PRO A 714 -8.42 12.86 -24.13
C PRO A 714 -9.82 12.33 -23.79
N PRO A 715 -9.96 11.20 -23.08
CA PRO A 715 -11.26 10.68 -22.69
C PRO A 715 -11.93 11.66 -21.72
N HIS A 716 -13.22 11.93 -21.92
CA HIS A 716 -13.98 12.78 -21.02
C HIS A 716 -14.37 12.01 -19.75
N PRO A 717 -14.43 12.63 -18.57
CA PRO A 717 -14.74 11.93 -17.31
C PRO A 717 -16.06 11.15 -17.35
N ASN A 718 -17.08 11.70 -18.02
CA ASN A 718 -18.41 11.10 -18.18
C ASN A 718 -18.50 9.99 -19.22
N SER A 719 -17.45 9.79 -20.03
CA SER A 719 -17.39 8.76 -21.06
C SER A 719 -16.51 7.58 -20.70
N ILE A 720 -15.84 7.64 -19.53
CA ILE A 720 -14.94 6.60 -19.08
C ILE A 720 -15.73 5.42 -18.54
N ASP A 721 -15.32 4.23 -18.96
CA ASP A 721 -15.80 2.98 -18.40
C ASP A 721 -14.63 2.13 -17.87
N PRO A 722 -14.46 2.06 -16.53
CA PRO A 722 -13.40 1.28 -15.89
C PRO A 722 -13.37 -0.20 -16.24
N GLU A 723 -14.49 -0.78 -16.71
CA GLU A 723 -14.59 -2.20 -17.05
C GLU A 723 -14.05 -2.50 -18.45
N VAL A 724 -14.08 -1.53 -19.37
CA VAL A 724 -13.75 -1.75 -20.79
C VAL A 724 -12.62 -0.88 -21.34
N ASP A 725 -12.31 0.26 -20.72
CA ASP A 725 -11.28 1.16 -21.24
C ASP A 725 -9.86 0.61 -20.97
N ASP A 726 -9.12 0.31 -22.04
CA ASP A 726 -7.78 -0.32 -21.96
C ASP A 726 -6.79 0.44 -21.08
N PHE A 727 -6.83 1.78 -21.08
CA PHE A 727 -5.92 2.59 -20.27
C PHE A 727 -6.22 2.49 -18.76
N LEU A 728 -7.40 1.99 -18.39
CA LEU A 728 -7.75 1.65 -17.03
C LEU A 728 -7.42 0.20 -16.68
N SER A 729 -6.83 -0.60 -17.58
CA SER A 729 -6.36 -1.95 -17.24
C SER A 729 -5.43 -1.93 -16.04
N THR A 730 -5.51 -2.98 -15.21
CA THR A 730 -4.66 -3.16 -14.02
C THR A 730 -3.17 -3.20 -14.39
N TRP A 731 -2.86 -3.57 -15.64
CA TRP A 731 -1.50 -3.68 -16.17
C TRP A 731 -1.02 -2.44 -16.91
N ASN A 732 -1.84 -1.39 -17.02
CA ASN A 732 -1.41 -0.15 -17.63
C ASN A 732 -0.59 0.68 -16.64
N PHE A 733 0.68 0.96 -17.00
CA PHE A 733 1.60 1.79 -16.21
C PHE A 733 1.87 3.17 -16.83
N ILE A 734 1.04 3.62 -17.78
CA ILE A 734 1.20 4.91 -18.46
C ILE A 734 -0.13 5.66 -18.44
N TYR A 735 -0.12 6.86 -17.86
CA TYR A 735 -1.27 7.77 -17.87
C TYR A 735 -0.85 9.14 -18.36
N THR A 736 -1.62 9.73 -19.28
CA THR A 736 -1.49 11.16 -19.60
C THR A 736 -2.07 12.01 -18.47
N PRO A 737 -1.65 13.29 -18.34
CA PRO A 737 -2.26 14.20 -17.37
C PRO A 737 -3.78 14.30 -17.49
N GLU A 738 -4.30 14.28 -18.72
CA GLU A 738 -5.74 14.36 -19.00
C GLU A 738 -6.46 13.08 -18.59
N GLN A 739 -5.86 11.90 -18.83
CA GLN A 739 -6.40 10.63 -18.33
C GLN A 739 -6.48 10.62 -16.79
N ILE A 740 -5.45 11.16 -16.12
CA ILE A 740 -5.45 11.29 -14.65
C ILE A 740 -6.58 12.20 -14.19
N ASP A 741 -6.71 13.37 -14.82
CA ASP A 741 -7.80 14.30 -14.54
C ASP A 741 -9.16 13.64 -14.72
N SER A 742 -9.34 12.85 -15.77
CA SER A 742 -10.62 12.20 -16.03
C SER A 742 -10.96 11.09 -15.05
N VAL A 743 -9.98 10.29 -14.64
CA VAL A 743 -10.18 9.25 -13.61
C VAL A 743 -10.43 9.88 -12.24
N VAL A 744 -9.70 10.94 -11.88
CA VAL A 744 -9.95 11.72 -10.66
C VAL A 744 -11.35 12.34 -10.70
N GLY A 745 -11.76 12.90 -11.85
CA GLY A 745 -13.09 13.45 -12.07
C GLY A 745 -14.20 12.42 -11.89
N LEU A 746 -14.04 11.23 -12.46
CA LEU A 746 -14.96 10.11 -12.31
C LEU A 746 -15.10 9.68 -10.84
N ALA A 747 -13.98 9.46 -10.16
CA ALA A 747 -13.96 9.05 -8.75
C ALA A 747 -14.64 10.09 -7.83
N ARG A 748 -14.39 11.38 -8.07
CA ARG A 748 -15.06 12.48 -7.35
C ARG A 748 -16.56 12.51 -7.63
N ALA A 749 -16.97 12.26 -8.87
CA ALA A 749 -18.38 12.20 -9.25
C ALA A 749 -19.10 11.02 -8.59
N ASN A 750 -18.49 9.82 -8.56
CA ASN A 750 -19.05 8.67 -7.86
C ASN A 750 -19.23 8.95 -6.36
N PHE A 751 -18.22 9.54 -5.70
CA PHE A 751 -18.34 9.91 -4.29
C PHE A 751 -19.45 10.96 -4.07
N SER A 752 -19.55 11.94 -4.96
CA SER A 752 -20.56 13.01 -4.86
C SER A 752 -22.00 12.49 -4.89
N GLN A 753 -22.27 11.39 -5.59
CA GLN A 753 -23.58 10.72 -5.59
C GLN A 753 -23.95 10.13 -4.22
N GLY A 754 -22.96 9.68 -3.45
CA GLY A 754 -23.15 9.03 -2.15
C GLY A 754 -22.94 9.92 -0.94
N LYS A 755 -22.40 11.14 -1.10
CA LYS A 755 -21.89 11.97 0.01
C LYS A 755 -22.91 12.22 1.13
N GLU A 756 -24.17 12.48 0.77
CA GLU A 756 -25.24 12.69 1.75
C GLU A 756 -25.62 11.40 2.47
N GLN A 757 -25.57 10.24 1.78
CA GLN A 757 -25.78 8.94 2.40
C GLN A 757 -24.69 8.65 3.42
N VAL A 758 -23.41 8.94 3.09
CA VAL A 758 -22.31 8.80 4.05
C VAL A 758 -22.53 9.70 5.27
N ARG A 759 -22.89 10.97 5.06
CA ARG A 759 -23.16 11.91 6.15
C ARG A 759 -24.30 11.42 7.05
N ARG A 760 -25.38 10.86 6.47
CA ARG A 760 -26.49 10.23 7.22
C ARG A 760 -26.04 9.02 8.02
N VAL A 761 -25.22 8.14 7.45
CA VAL A 761 -24.66 6.97 8.16
C VAL A 761 -23.81 7.42 9.35
N VAL A 762 -22.89 8.36 9.14
CA VAL A 762 -22.03 8.90 10.20
C VAL A 762 -22.87 9.55 11.31
N ARG A 763 -23.89 10.35 10.94
CA ARG A 763 -24.81 10.94 11.92
C ARG A 763 -25.56 9.87 12.71
N ALA A 764 -26.14 8.87 12.05
CA ALA A 764 -26.89 7.82 12.72
C ALA A 764 -26.01 7.03 13.71
N VAL A 765 -24.77 6.70 13.33
CA VAL A 765 -23.84 6.03 14.22
C VAL A 765 -23.46 6.91 15.42
N TYR A 766 -23.20 8.21 15.20
CA TYR A 766 -22.96 9.17 16.29
C TYR A 766 -24.14 9.23 17.28
N GLU A 767 -25.37 9.42 16.78
CA GLU A 767 -26.57 9.53 17.61
C GLU A 767 -26.86 8.21 18.37
N ARG A 768 -26.58 7.06 17.75
CA ARG A 768 -26.64 5.75 18.40
C ARG A 768 -25.65 5.66 19.56
N LYS A 769 -24.37 5.99 19.34
CA LYS A 769 -23.33 5.95 20.39
C LYS A 769 -23.68 6.89 21.55
N LYS A 770 -24.16 8.09 21.25
CA LYS A 770 -24.67 9.06 22.23
C LYS A 770 -25.83 8.48 23.05
N SER A 771 -26.81 7.88 22.38
CA SER A 771 -27.96 7.25 23.04
C SER A 771 -27.54 6.09 23.94
N ASP A 772 -26.60 5.25 23.49
CA ASP A 772 -26.05 4.13 24.25
C ASP A 772 -25.30 4.59 25.50
N ARG A 773 -24.46 5.63 25.38
CA ARG A 773 -23.76 6.23 26.53
C ARG A 773 -24.76 6.76 27.56
N LEU A 774 -25.72 7.59 27.14
CA LEU A 774 -26.71 8.19 28.03
C LEU A 774 -27.55 7.12 28.75
N ARG A 775 -27.93 6.04 28.05
CA ARG A 775 -28.62 4.89 28.66
C ARG A 775 -27.75 4.23 29.73
N LYS A 776 -26.47 4.00 29.45
CA LYS A 776 -25.53 3.39 30.39
C LYS A 776 -25.31 4.25 31.64
N GLU A 777 -25.14 5.57 31.46
CA GLU A 777 -25.03 6.53 32.56
C GLU A 777 -26.29 6.53 33.44
N GLN A 778 -27.49 6.47 32.84
CA GLN A 778 -28.75 6.37 33.57
C GLN A 778 -28.86 5.06 34.35
N GLU A 779 -28.46 3.94 33.77
CA GLU A 779 -28.45 2.63 34.44
C GLU A 779 -27.47 2.60 35.63
N ASP A 780 -26.28 3.16 35.46
CA ASP A 780 -25.27 3.23 36.51
C ASP A 780 -25.71 4.18 37.64
N ALA A 781 -26.33 5.32 37.31
CA ALA A 781 -26.95 6.20 38.29
C ALA A 781 -28.07 5.51 39.07
N ARG A 782 -28.92 4.71 38.39
CA ARG A 782 -29.98 3.93 39.04
C ARG A 782 -29.40 2.88 40.01
N LYS A 783 -28.37 2.14 39.60
CA LYS A 783 -27.69 1.16 40.47
C LYS A 783 -27.05 1.81 41.70
N GLN A 784 -26.47 3.00 41.54
CA GLN A 784 -25.93 3.76 42.67
C GLN A 784 -27.02 4.21 43.65
N LEU A 785 -28.20 4.62 43.15
CA LEU A 785 -29.35 4.98 43.97
C LEU A 785 -29.99 3.79 44.68
N GLU A 786 -30.06 2.61 44.04
CA GLU A 786 -30.54 1.36 44.65
C GLU A 786 -29.64 0.87 45.80
N GLY A 787 -28.36 1.27 45.82
CA GLY A 787 -27.43 1.02 46.93
C GLY A 787 -27.61 1.94 48.15
N PHE A 788 -28.39 3.02 48.04
CA PHE A 788 -28.75 3.89 49.15
C PHE A 788 -30.06 3.41 49.78
N VAL A 789 -29.96 2.52 50.78
CA VAL A 789 -31.06 2.30 51.72
C VAL A 789 -31.10 3.51 52.66
N PRO A 790 -32.19 4.29 52.73
CA PRO A 790 -32.31 5.37 53.71
C PRO A 790 -32.28 4.76 55.11
N LEU A 791 -31.30 5.16 55.94
CA LEU A 791 -31.21 4.81 57.36
C LEU A 791 -32.27 5.52 58.18
#